data_AF-A0A835XR06-F1
#
_entry.id   AF-A0A835XR06-F1
#
_cell.length_a   1.000
_cell.length_b   1.000
_cell.length_c   1.000
_cell.angle_alpha   90.00
_cell.angle_beta   90.00
_cell.angle_gamma   90.00
#
_symmetry.space_group_name_H-M   'P 1'
#
loop_
_entity.id
_entity.type
_entity.pdbx_description
1 polymer ?
#
loop_
_entity_poly.entity_id
_entity_poly.type
_entity_poly.pdbx_seq_one_letter_code
_entity_poly.pdbx_strand_id
1 'polypeptide(L)'
;MDAAALAVVMPLVRAIWQRAEASAAQQQYRGAAETLQQALILVPDPASAPHVATLLRLARLWLAAGNPGAGLPWALAAVEAAPEQADGLEAAGDCLREAGRPQEAAVHYQAALELLEEAGDGGETGGEQGGQNTGTRTGSGSGPADGSEQQLRLRLALATCLYDTPGATTPPYDNQDLAASLVMAVLEADGGNWEALRLYGRIAMDRGIRDDALRVALRIAVQRPGHAGAKQLLARCLADEEGCRLLFEELGVAAEASGTGTGPGTGTGAGLSTSEAGGAGAGGAGGSAGGAVSSAAALGFLATAIKDFGKVDSCIRLLSTAARLQPSNASYALNLAHARELRQDLAGAAAAAAAYCRANADSALAGLRLGDVAALLEALPPLPRASDLTWLGLGLGLGPDLGLGPEGAPDAKAAVGSGAGDALEEATDSLRRVGLSSGGEAAIGNETAVAKVAFTPDQLDELALLFTSAKVLFVGGALAEAEALCAAVEPVRRASAAELHTTLIRNEAAYFCCVRQLLEGGNRPGVLQRRRRRGGTAAGEAGGASRGDAAPQAAGAAAGEAAGGGGEPRPLYLIGDSHCLSAAWREVELRGERRLLRPLLVTGCKIWHLRPASLFYPKAQFEAAVALLPECAQAVLVLGEIDCREGLLLAVQKGKYDSVAEGIDATVGIYLRLLRELLGSRPGLELFLHPVPPVLNETRPIVVSFAAALKKAVAKARTGDPGVLGRRLHYLDFFDGMLVPPGTVLVPPGAEAAGVAAVADGAAAAAAAAGAAAGAGAAAAPAVAAAGAPALTEAARAAAAAAVAAAVPGEGLASWQLRPDLAFDGTHLAPAYLPLLDSALQRLD
;
A
#
# COMPACT_ATOMS: atom_id res chain seq x y z
N MET A 1 -13.56 51.07 -6.79
CA MET A 1 -13.21 51.42 -8.20
C MET A 1 -14.49 51.88 -8.91
N ASP A 2 -14.47 52.83 -9.85
CA ASP A 2 -15.73 53.22 -10.52
C ASP A 2 -16.23 52.13 -11.50
N ALA A 3 -17.53 52.16 -11.83
CA ALA A 3 -18.17 51.13 -12.64
C ALA A 3 -17.61 51.04 -14.08
N ALA A 4 -17.07 52.14 -14.62
CA ALA A 4 -16.51 52.18 -15.97
C ALA A 4 -15.13 51.51 -16.03
N ALA A 5 -14.27 51.77 -15.05
CA ALA A 5 -12.99 51.08 -14.89
C ALA A 5 -13.18 49.57 -14.65
N LEU A 6 -14.22 49.18 -13.90
CA LEU A 6 -14.53 47.77 -13.67
C LEU A 6 -14.95 47.06 -14.97
N ALA A 7 -15.79 47.68 -15.78
CA ALA A 7 -16.22 47.12 -17.07
C ALA A 7 -15.05 46.83 -18.02
N VAL A 8 -13.99 47.64 -17.98
CA VAL A 8 -12.78 47.47 -18.80
C VAL A 8 -11.90 46.32 -18.30
N VAL A 9 -11.81 46.12 -16.99
CA VAL A 9 -10.92 45.12 -16.36
C VAL A 9 -11.57 43.72 -16.28
N MET A 10 -12.90 43.64 -16.23
CA MET A 10 -13.62 42.36 -16.06
C MET A 10 -13.34 41.28 -17.11
N PRO A 11 -13.19 41.58 -18.43
CA PRO A 11 -12.80 40.57 -19.41
C PRO A 11 -11.45 39.93 -19.09
N LEU A 12 -10.49 40.72 -18.61
CA LEU A 12 -9.17 40.23 -18.20
C LEU A 12 -9.26 39.37 -16.94
N VAL A 13 -10.02 39.80 -15.93
CA VAL A 13 -10.27 39.01 -14.71
C VAL A 13 -10.91 37.67 -15.02
N ARG A 14 -11.91 37.64 -15.91
CA ARG A 14 -12.55 36.38 -16.35
C ARG A 14 -11.58 35.45 -17.08
N ALA A 15 -10.70 36.00 -17.93
CA ALA A 15 -9.66 35.21 -18.60
C ALA A 15 -8.66 34.62 -17.59
N ILE A 16 -8.30 35.38 -16.54
CA ILE A 16 -7.45 34.90 -15.45
C ILE A 16 -8.13 33.75 -14.69
N TRP A 17 -9.42 33.87 -14.36
CA TRP A 17 -10.18 32.80 -13.72
C TRP A 17 -10.20 31.52 -14.57
N GLN A 18 -10.49 31.62 -15.86
CA GLN A 18 -10.50 30.45 -16.76
C GLN A 18 -9.13 29.78 -16.85
N ARG A 19 -8.04 30.56 -16.90
CA ARG A 19 -6.68 30.01 -16.90
C ARG A 19 -6.37 29.27 -15.59
N ALA A 20 -6.77 29.85 -14.46
CA ALA A 20 -6.58 29.21 -13.15
C ALA A 20 -7.39 27.91 -13.04
N GLU A 21 -8.64 27.89 -13.49
CA GLU A 21 -9.47 26.68 -13.53
C GLU A 21 -8.85 25.59 -14.41
N ALA A 22 -8.32 25.95 -15.58
CA ALA A 22 -7.63 25.01 -16.48
C ALA A 22 -6.37 24.42 -15.84
N SER A 23 -5.58 25.24 -15.13
CA SER A 23 -4.42 24.77 -14.35
C SER A 23 -4.85 23.87 -13.18
N ALA A 24 -5.92 24.22 -12.47
CA ALA A 24 -6.46 23.43 -11.36
C ALA A 24 -6.97 22.05 -11.83
N ALA A 25 -7.60 21.98 -13.00
CA ALA A 25 -8.03 20.73 -13.62
C ALA A 25 -6.84 19.80 -13.95
N GLN A 26 -5.65 20.35 -14.14
CA GLN A 26 -4.39 19.62 -14.32
C GLN A 26 -3.65 19.36 -12.99
N GLN A 27 -4.32 19.57 -11.85
CA GLN A 27 -3.75 19.46 -10.49
C GLN A 27 -2.56 20.41 -10.23
N GLN A 28 -2.46 21.52 -10.97
CA GLN A 28 -1.45 22.56 -10.79
C GLN A 28 -1.97 23.67 -9.87
N TYR A 29 -2.30 23.30 -8.63
CA TYR A 29 -3.00 24.19 -7.69
C TYR A 29 -2.20 25.45 -7.33
N ARG A 30 -0.88 25.33 -7.18
CA ARG A 30 -0.03 26.48 -6.83
C ARG A 30 0.01 27.54 -7.94
N GLY A 31 0.25 27.13 -9.18
CA GLY A 31 0.24 28.04 -10.33
C GLY A 31 -1.15 28.63 -10.59
N ALA A 32 -2.21 27.87 -10.33
CA ALA A 32 -3.58 28.37 -10.37
C ALA A 32 -3.83 29.43 -9.27
N ALA A 33 -3.32 29.23 -8.05
CA ALA A 33 -3.45 30.18 -6.96
C ALA A 33 -2.70 31.48 -7.25
N GLU A 34 -1.47 31.41 -7.73
CA GLU A 34 -0.69 32.58 -8.16
C GLU A 34 -1.40 33.35 -9.28
N THR A 35 -2.01 32.62 -10.22
CA THR A 35 -2.81 33.22 -11.29
C THR A 35 -4.04 33.94 -10.73
N LEU A 36 -4.77 33.37 -9.77
CA LEU A 36 -5.91 34.04 -9.12
C LEU A 36 -5.48 35.25 -8.28
N GLN A 37 -4.33 35.21 -7.62
CA GLN A 37 -3.80 36.36 -6.87
C GLN A 37 -3.52 37.55 -7.79
N GLN A 38 -3.14 37.34 -9.05
CA GLN A 38 -3.02 38.41 -10.04
C GLN A 38 -4.36 39.10 -10.30
N ALA A 39 -5.49 38.37 -10.25
CA ALA A 39 -6.81 38.99 -10.38
C ALA A 39 -7.12 39.92 -9.20
N LEU A 40 -6.72 39.58 -7.96
CA LEU A 40 -6.91 40.46 -6.80
C LEU A 40 -6.19 41.80 -6.94
N ILE A 41 -5.05 41.84 -7.61
CA ILE A 41 -4.32 43.08 -7.92
C ILE A 41 -5.13 43.97 -8.88
N LEU A 42 -5.84 43.36 -9.85
CA LEU A 42 -6.66 44.06 -10.84
C LEU A 42 -7.99 44.56 -10.28
N VAL A 43 -8.52 43.90 -9.23
CA VAL A 43 -9.74 44.32 -8.52
C VAL A 43 -9.43 44.57 -7.04
N PRO A 44 -8.76 45.69 -6.69
CA PRO A 44 -8.25 45.92 -5.33
C PRO A 44 -9.33 46.29 -4.31
N ASP A 45 -10.56 46.56 -4.76
CA ASP A 45 -11.69 46.98 -3.93
C ASP A 45 -12.30 45.78 -3.19
N PRO A 46 -12.10 45.64 -1.86
CA PRO A 46 -12.47 44.44 -1.13
C PRO A 46 -13.98 44.15 -1.17
N ALA A 47 -14.81 45.19 -1.16
CA ALA A 47 -16.27 45.07 -1.17
C ALA A 47 -16.86 44.80 -2.57
N SER A 48 -16.02 44.77 -3.62
CA SER A 48 -16.51 44.55 -4.98
C SER A 48 -16.83 43.07 -5.23
N ALA A 49 -17.95 42.79 -5.91
CA ALA A 49 -18.35 41.41 -6.22
C ALA A 49 -17.26 40.58 -6.95
N PRO A 50 -16.46 41.13 -7.88
CA PRO A 50 -15.36 40.38 -8.49
C PRO A 50 -14.19 40.08 -7.55
N HIS A 51 -13.95 40.94 -6.55
CA HIS A 51 -12.95 40.69 -5.52
C HIS A 51 -13.39 39.51 -4.64
N VAL A 52 -14.60 39.57 -4.09
CA VAL A 52 -15.21 38.48 -3.30
C VAL A 52 -15.23 37.17 -4.09
N ALA A 53 -15.65 37.20 -5.35
CA ALA A 53 -15.63 36.01 -6.22
C ALA A 53 -14.22 35.43 -6.42
N THR A 54 -13.18 36.27 -6.46
CA THR A 54 -11.79 35.80 -6.57
C THR A 54 -11.30 35.17 -5.26
N LEU A 55 -11.68 35.72 -4.10
CA LEU A 55 -11.40 35.14 -2.79
C LEU A 55 -12.05 33.76 -2.63
N LEU A 56 -13.33 33.62 -3.01
CA LEU A 56 -14.04 32.34 -3.00
C LEU A 56 -13.38 31.29 -3.91
N ARG A 57 -12.91 31.70 -5.09
CA ARG A 57 -12.17 30.82 -6.01
C ARG A 57 -10.85 30.35 -5.42
N LEU A 58 -10.12 31.22 -4.72
CA LEU A 58 -8.90 30.84 -3.99
C LEU A 58 -9.19 29.86 -2.86
N ALA A 59 -10.22 30.11 -2.06
CA ALA A 59 -10.64 29.19 -0.99
C ALA A 59 -10.99 27.80 -1.54
N ARG A 60 -11.86 27.73 -2.55
CA ARG A 60 -12.29 26.48 -3.20
C ARG A 60 -11.14 25.76 -3.90
N LEU A 61 -10.18 26.50 -4.48
CA LEU A 61 -8.97 25.93 -5.09
C LEU A 61 -8.10 25.21 -4.06
N TRP A 62 -7.85 25.83 -2.89
CA TRP A 62 -7.03 25.23 -1.84
C TRP A 62 -7.73 24.07 -1.12
N LEU A 63 -9.06 24.14 -0.98
CA LEU A 63 -9.87 22.99 -0.58
C LEU A 63 -9.70 21.81 -1.55
N ALA A 64 -9.79 22.06 -2.86
CA ALA A 64 -9.57 21.03 -3.87
C ALA A 64 -8.14 20.47 -3.89
N ALA A 65 -7.15 21.28 -3.48
CA ALA A 65 -5.77 20.86 -3.25
C ALA A 65 -5.59 19.99 -1.98
N GLY A 66 -6.62 19.87 -1.14
CA GLY A 66 -6.54 19.19 0.15
C GLY A 66 -5.75 19.98 1.20
N ASN A 67 -5.68 21.30 1.05
CA ASN A 67 -5.02 22.23 1.97
C ASN A 67 -6.04 23.24 2.54
N PRO A 68 -6.95 22.80 3.42
CA PRO A 68 -7.98 23.67 4.00
C PRO A 68 -7.38 24.81 4.84
N GLY A 69 -6.17 24.62 5.39
CA GLY A 69 -5.45 25.66 6.13
C GLY A 69 -5.06 26.84 5.25
N ALA A 70 -4.60 26.60 4.02
CA ALA A 70 -4.32 27.66 3.05
C ALA A 70 -5.60 28.30 2.49
N GLY A 71 -6.70 27.55 2.41
CA GLY A 71 -8.00 28.03 1.92
C GLY A 71 -8.75 28.92 2.91
N LEU A 72 -8.71 28.59 4.20
CA LEU A 72 -9.50 29.23 5.25
C LEU A 72 -9.32 30.77 5.32
N PRO A 73 -8.11 31.34 5.27
CA PRO A 73 -7.94 32.79 5.28
C PRO A 73 -8.66 33.50 4.12
N TRP A 74 -8.68 32.89 2.92
CA TRP A 74 -9.39 33.44 1.77
C TRP A 74 -10.90 33.39 1.94
N ALA A 75 -11.42 32.31 2.52
CA ALA A 75 -12.84 32.18 2.81
C ALA A 75 -13.30 33.21 3.86
N LEU A 76 -12.53 33.39 4.94
CA LEU A 76 -12.83 34.38 5.98
C LEU A 76 -12.74 35.81 5.45
N ALA A 77 -11.77 36.11 4.59
CA ALA A 77 -11.69 37.42 3.92
C ALA A 77 -12.91 37.67 3.01
N ALA A 78 -13.45 36.63 2.36
CA ALA A 78 -14.68 36.76 1.57
C ALA A 78 -15.90 37.05 2.46
N VAL A 79 -16.01 36.41 3.63
CA VAL A 79 -17.06 36.68 4.62
C VAL A 79 -16.96 38.11 5.18
N GLU A 80 -15.75 38.59 5.49
CA GLU A 80 -15.54 39.95 5.98
C GLU A 80 -15.91 41.01 4.93
N ALA A 81 -15.60 40.73 3.66
CA ALA A 81 -15.90 41.63 2.55
C ALA A 81 -17.39 41.68 2.17
N ALA A 82 -18.14 40.60 2.37
CA ALA A 82 -19.57 40.50 2.05
C ALA A 82 -20.30 39.56 3.04
N PRO A 83 -20.58 40.03 4.27
CA PRO A 83 -21.17 39.21 5.33
C PRO A 83 -22.60 38.72 5.03
N GLU A 84 -23.30 39.38 4.12
CA GLU A 84 -24.65 39.03 3.67
C GLU A 84 -24.69 37.93 2.60
N GLN A 85 -23.54 37.39 2.17
CA GLN A 85 -23.46 36.34 1.16
C GLN A 85 -23.23 34.95 1.77
N ALA A 86 -24.17 34.02 1.53
CA ALA A 86 -24.08 32.64 1.98
C ALA A 86 -22.83 31.90 1.44
N ASP A 87 -22.39 32.20 0.23
CA ASP A 87 -21.23 31.56 -0.43
C ASP A 87 -19.92 31.66 0.36
N GLY A 88 -19.68 32.80 1.03
CA GLY A 88 -18.50 33.00 1.89
C GLY A 88 -18.55 32.12 3.13
N LEU A 89 -19.72 32.06 3.76
CA LEU A 89 -19.96 31.23 4.93
C LEU A 89 -19.88 29.74 4.59
N GLU A 90 -20.43 29.30 3.45
CA GLU A 90 -20.29 27.94 2.94
C GLU A 90 -18.82 27.56 2.76
N ALA A 91 -18.03 28.40 2.07
CA ALA A 91 -16.61 28.16 1.84
C ALA A 91 -15.79 28.11 3.14
N ALA A 92 -16.11 28.98 4.11
CA ALA A 92 -15.47 28.98 5.43
C ALA A 92 -15.82 27.70 6.20
N GLY A 93 -17.10 27.29 6.18
CA GLY A 93 -17.59 26.04 6.75
C GLY A 93 -16.86 24.83 6.17
N ASP A 94 -16.72 24.76 4.84
CA ASP A 94 -15.99 23.68 4.16
C ASP A 94 -14.52 23.63 4.58
N CYS A 95 -13.83 24.78 4.65
CA CYS A 95 -12.44 24.84 5.11
C CYS A 95 -12.30 24.37 6.56
N LEU A 96 -13.20 24.79 7.44
CA LEU A 96 -13.18 24.40 8.86
C LEU A 96 -13.49 22.91 9.04
N ARG A 97 -14.48 22.38 8.30
CA ARG A 97 -14.86 20.96 8.34
C ARG A 97 -13.70 20.08 7.91
N GLU A 98 -13.09 20.38 6.76
CA GLU A 98 -11.93 19.62 6.25
C GLU A 98 -10.67 19.83 7.10
N ALA A 99 -10.54 20.95 7.82
CA ALA A 99 -9.49 21.17 8.81
C ALA A 99 -9.72 20.43 10.15
N GLY A 100 -10.82 19.66 10.28
CA GLY A 100 -11.15 18.92 11.50
C GLY A 100 -11.73 19.79 12.62
N ARG A 101 -12.36 20.92 12.28
CA ARG A 101 -13.03 21.86 13.21
C ARG A 101 -14.55 21.87 12.96
N PRO A 102 -15.25 20.73 13.14
CA PRO A 102 -16.65 20.58 12.75
C PRO A 102 -17.61 21.47 13.57
N GLN A 103 -17.29 21.77 14.84
CA GLN A 103 -18.12 22.68 15.66
C GLN A 103 -18.17 24.09 15.04
N GLU A 104 -17.01 24.62 14.64
CA GLU A 104 -16.93 25.96 14.04
C GLU A 104 -17.53 25.98 12.64
N ALA A 105 -17.33 24.90 11.86
CA ALA A 105 -17.97 24.76 10.56
C ALA A 105 -19.50 24.78 10.65
N ALA A 106 -20.09 24.12 11.65
CA ALA A 106 -21.54 24.09 11.86
C ALA A 106 -22.13 25.50 12.04
N VAL A 107 -21.43 26.38 12.76
CA VAL A 107 -21.85 27.79 12.95
C VAL A 107 -21.95 28.52 11.61
N HIS A 108 -20.95 28.35 10.74
CA HIS A 108 -20.96 28.98 9.42
C HIS A 108 -22.05 28.42 8.50
N TYR A 109 -22.26 27.10 8.48
CA TYR A 109 -23.33 26.50 7.69
C TYR A 109 -24.73 26.91 8.16
N GLN A 110 -24.93 27.00 9.47
CA GLN A 110 -26.19 27.48 10.06
C GLN A 110 -26.47 28.93 9.64
N ALA A 111 -25.49 29.82 9.78
CA ALA A 111 -25.64 31.22 9.35
C ALA A 111 -25.88 31.34 7.83
N ALA A 112 -25.25 30.50 7.01
CA ALA A 112 -25.48 30.47 5.57
C ALA A 112 -26.91 30.04 5.22
N LEU A 113 -27.47 29.06 5.95
CA LEU A 113 -28.86 28.60 5.77
C LEU A 113 -29.86 29.69 6.15
N GLU A 114 -29.66 30.35 7.29
CA GLU A 114 -30.53 31.44 7.76
C GLU A 114 -30.64 32.56 6.73
N LEU A 115 -29.51 32.98 6.14
CA LEU A 115 -29.50 34.00 5.07
C LEU A 115 -30.30 33.57 3.82
N LEU A 116 -30.23 32.29 3.44
CA LEU A 116 -30.96 31.77 2.28
C LEU A 116 -32.46 31.59 2.56
N GLU A 117 -32.83 31.26 3.79
CA GLU A 117 -34.23 31.12 4.21
C GLU A 117 -34.91 32.50 4.34
N GLU A 118 -34.23 33.49 4.94
CA GLU A 118 -34.70 34.88 5.01
C GLU A 118 -34.89 35.52 3.62
N ALA A 119 -34.00 35.21 2.67
CA ALA A 119 -34.11 35.68 1.29
C ALA A 119 -35.27 35.02 0.52
N GLY A 120 -35.67 33.80 0.91
CA GLY A 120 -36.78 33.06 0.30
C GLY A 120 -38.16 33.56 0.76
N ASP A 121 -38.31 33.90 2.04
CA ASP A 121 -39.58 34.34 2.64
C ASP A 121 -39.96 35.79 2.26
N GLY A 122 -38.99 36.62 1.83
CA GLY A 122 -39.22 38.01 1.41
C GLY A 122 -39.97 38.19 0.07
N GLY A 123 -40.28 37.11 -0.65
CA GLY A 123 -40.88 37.13 -1.99
C GLY A 123 -42.41 37.01 -2.06
N GLU A 124 -43.10 36.62 -0.99
CA GLU A 124 -44.54 36.32 -1.04
C GLU A 124 -45.47 37.48 -0.65
N THR A 125 -44.95 38.67 -0.33
CA THR A 125 -45.79 39.84 -0.02
C THR A 125 -45.61 40.99 -1.02
N GLY A 126 -46.34 40.95 -2.14
CA GLY A 126 -46.57 42.17 -2.93
C GLY A 126 -46.96 42.02 -4.41
N GLY A 127 -48.27 41.93 -4.69
CA GLY A 127 -48.91 42.75 -5.73
C GLY A 127 -48.91 42.26 -7.18
N GLU A 128 -50.12 41.93 -7.66
CA GLU A 128 -50.52 41.92 -9.07
C GLU A 128 -50.13 43.22 -9.81
N GLN A 129 -49.54 43.12 -11.00
CA GLN A 129 -50.02 43.76 -12.25
C GLN A 129 -49.09 43.44 -13.44
N GLY A 130 -49.73 43.17 -14.59
CA GLY A 130 -49.11 42.60 -15.77
C GLY A 130 -48.30 43.54 -16.67
N GLY A 131 -47.61 42.91 -17.63
CA GLY A 131 -46.98 43.58 -18.76
C GLY A 131 -46.14 42.60 -19.60
N GLN A 132 -46.62 42.25 -20.79
CA GLN A 132 -45.83 41.58 -21.82
C GLN A 132 -44.71 42.51 -22.32
N ASN A 133 -43.44 42.08 -22.40
CA ASN A 133 -42.68 42.10 -23.66
C ASN A 133 -41.30 41.41 -23.59
N THR A 134 -40.86 41.02 -24.78
CA THR A 134 -39.70 40.23 -25.24
C THR A 134 -38.30 40.83 -25.00
N GLY A 135 -37.27 39.97 -24.85
CA GLY A 135 -35.88 40.31 -25.25
C GLY A 135 -34.74 39.67 -24.45
N THR A 136 -34.02 38.72 -25.08
CA THR A 136 -32.58 38.37 -24.90
C THR A 136 -32.03 38.01 -23.51
N ARG A 137 -31.88 36.70 -23.28
CA ARG A 137 -31.07 36.10 -22.20
C ARG A 137 -29.58 36.11 -22.54
N THR A 138 -28.79 36.86 -21.78
CA THR A 138 -27.36 36.64 -21.54
C THR A 138 -26.98 37.19 -20.16
N GLY A 139 -26.50 36.34 -19.25
CA GLY A 139 -25.88 36.76 -17.98
C GLY A 139 -26.55 36.22 -16.71
N SER A 140 -25.92 35.20 -16.12
CA SER A 140 -26.03 34.66 -14.74
C SER A 140 -26.91 35.43 -13.73
N GLY A 141 -28.22 35.21 -13.80
CA GLY A 141 -29.14 35.45 -12.70
C GLY A 141 -29.53 34.11 -12.08
N SER A 142 -29.23 33.94 -10.79
CA SER A 142 -29.69 32.85 -9.94
C SER A 142 -31.21 32.82 -9.94
N GLY A 143 -31.79 31.79 -10.56
CA GLY A 143 -33.22 31.52 -10.47
C GLY A 143 -33.58 30.86 -9.13
N PRO A 144 -34.88 30.75 -8.79
CA PRO A 144 -35.34 30.11 -7.55
C PRO A 144 -34.93 28.63 -7.42
N ALA A 145 -34.53 27.97 -8.51
CA ALA A 145 -34.01 26.60 -8.49
C ALA A 145 -32.61 26.50 -7.83
N ASP A 146 -31.75 27.51 -7.99
CA ASP A 146 -30.36 27.52 -7.51
C ASP A 146 -30.30 27.65 -5.97
N GLY A 147 -31.20 28.46 -5.39
CA GLY A 147 -31.34 28.61 -3.94
C GLY A 147 -31.80 27.34 -3.23
N SER A 148 -32.69 26.56 -3.87
CA SER A 148 -33.16 25.28 -3.31
C SER A 148 -32.05 24.22 -3.27
N GLU A 149 -31.18 24.16 -4.28
CA GLU A 149 -30.06 23.22 -4.33
C GLU A 149 -28.96 23.60 -3.33
N GLN A 150 -28.64 24.89 -3.19
CA GLN A 150 -27.69 25.37 -2.20
C GLN A 150 -28.17 25.12 -0.75
N GLN A 151 -29.45 25.34 -0.46
CA GLN A 151 -30.04 24.99 0.83
C GLN A 151 -29.91 23.49 1.15
N LEU A 152 -30.17 22.61 0.19
CA LEU A 152 -30.01 21.15 0.39
C LEU A 152 -28.55 20.77 0.68
N ARG A 153 -27.59 21.35 -0.05
CA ARG A 153 -26.15 21.14 0.19
C ARG A 153 -25.73 21.60 1.59
N LEU A 154 -26.15 22.79 2.00
CA LEU A 154 -25.85 23.35 3.32
C LEU A 154 -26.50 22.55 4.46
N ARG A 155 -27.77 22.11 4.31
CA ARG A 155 -28.43 21.24 5.30
C ARG A 155 -27.64 19.95 5.52
N LEU A 156 -27.10 19.38 4.46
CA LEU A 156 -26.31 18.16 4.55
C LEU A 156 -24.91 18.39 5.14
N ALA A 157 -24.26 19.50 4.79
CA ALA A 157 -22.97 19.88 5.36
C ALA A 157 -23.10 20.15 6.88
N LEU A 158 -24.16 20.86 7.29
CA LEU A 158 -24.53 21.06 8.69
C LEU A 158 -24.83 19.73 9.38
N ALA A 159 -25.67 18.87 8.79
CA ALA A 159 -25.97 17.55 9.34
C ALA A 159 -24.70 16.71 9.58
N THR A 160 -23.75 16.76 8.65
CA THR A 160 -22.46 16.08 8.80
C THR A 160 -21.69 16.60 10.02
N CYS A 161 -21.56 17.92 10.18
CA CYS A 161 -20.88 18.51 11.32
C CYS A 161 -21.59 18.23 12.65
N LEU A 162 -22.92 18.36 12.70
CA LEU A 162 -23.72 18.04 13.89
C LEU A 162 -23.57 16.58 14.30
N TYR A 163 -23.53 15.66 13.33
CA TYR A 163 -23.34 14.25 13.62
C TYR A 163 -21.95 13.94 14.19
N ASP A 164 -20.91 14.63 13.71
CA ASP A 164 -19.54 14.50 14.19
C ASP A 164 -19.28 15.24 15.52
N THR A 165 -20.24 16.01 16.02
CA THR A 165 -20.12 16.81 17.25
C THR A 165 -21.19 16.40 18.26
N PRO A 166 -20.86 15.51 19.23
CA PRO A 166 -21.81 15.11 20.26
C PRO A 166 -22.31 16.36 21.00
N GLY A 167 -23.63 16.54 21.05
CA GLY A 167 -24.23 17.67 21.76
C GLY A 167 -23.95 17.60 23.26
N ALA A 168 -24.11 18.73 23.97
CA ALA A 168 -24.25 18.67 25.42
C ALA A 168 -25.46 17.78 25.75
N THR A 169 -25.31 16.85 26.69
CA THR A 169 -26.28 15.80 27.07
C THR A 169 -27.58 16.31 27.72
N THR A 170 -28.05 17.49 27.36
CA THR A 170 -29.30 18.08 27.85
C THR A 170 -30.44 17.89 26.83
N PRO A 171 -31.49 17.14 27.18
CA PRO A 171 -32.71 16.94 26.37
C PRO A 171 -33.38 18.27 25.95
N PRO A 172 -34.18 18.31 24.86
CA PRO A 172 -34.89 17.16 24.26
C PRO A 172 -34.33 16.61 22.94
N TYR A 173 -33.28 17.18 22.36
CA TYR A 173 -32.72 16.70 21.07
C TYR A 173 -31.18 16.67 21.11
N ASP A 174 -30.60 15.51 20.85
CA ASP A 174 -29.15 15.37 20.59
C ASP A 174 -28.84 15.88 19.17
N ASN A 175 -27.66 16.47 18.96
CA ASN A 175 -27.17 16.92 17.65
C ASN A 175 -27.28 15.81 16.58
N GLN A 176 -27.16 14.55 16.99
CA GLN A 176 -27.30 13.39 16.12
C GLN A 176 -28.73 13.17 15.60
N ASP A 177 -29.76 13.47 16.39
CA ASP A 177 -31.16 13.38 15.97
C ASP A 177 -31.54 14.54 15.03
N LEU A 178 -31.02 15.73 15.30
CA LEU A 178 -31.15 16.87 14.39
C LEU A 178 -30.47 16.58 13.05
N ALA A 179 -29.26 16.02 13.07
CA ALA A 179 -28.56 15.60 11.86
C ALA A 179 -29.37 14.57 11.06
N ALA A 180 -29.94 13.55 11.72
CA ALA A 180 -30.79 12.56 11.07
C ALA A 180 -32.03 13.21 10.42
N SER A 181 -32.66 14.17 11.11
CA SER A 181 -33.83 14.89 10.59
C SER A 181 -33.49 15.73 9.35
N LEU A 182 -32.36 16.44 9.37
CA LEU A 182 -31.86 17.20 8.21
C LEU A 182 -31.57 16.27 7.01
N VAL A 183 -30.98 15.10 7.24
CA VAL A 183 -30.73 14.10 6.19
C VAL A 183 -32.05 13.60 5.58
N MET A 184 -33.06 13.32 6.41
CA MET A 184 -34.36 12.88 5.92
C MET A 184 -35.05 13.97 5.09
N ALA A 185 -34.99 15.24 5.52
CA ALA A 185 -35.53 16.35 4.73
C ALA A 185 -34.89 16.45 3.34
N VAL A 186 -33.57 16.21 3.24
CA VAL A 186 -32.87 16.16 1.94
C VAL A 186 -33.33 14.97 1.11
N LEU A 187 -33.50 13.79 1.70
CA LEU A 187 -33.95 12.58 0.99
C LEU A 187 -35.43 12.65 0.56
N GLU A 188 -36.28 13.37 1.29
CA GLU A 188 -37.66 13.63 0.89
C GLU A 188 -37.74 14.56 -0.32
N ALA A 189 -36.87 15.57 -0.39
CA ALA A 189 -36.75 16.45 -1.55
C ALA A 189 -36.08 15.76 -2.75
N ASP A 190 -35.04 14.97 -2.50
CA ASP A 190 -34.28 14.20 -3.50
C ASP A 190 -33.87 12.82 -2.96
N GLY A 191 -34.71 11.82 -3.18
CA GLY A 191 -34.45 10.43 -2.77
C GLY A 191 -33.31 9.73 -3.54
N GLY A 192 -32.72 10.41 -4.53
CA GLY A 192 -31.52 10.00 -5.25
C GLY A 192 -30.25 10.66 -4.76
N ASN A 193 -30.34 11.59 -3.79
CA ASN A 193 -29.18 12.33 -3.29
C ASN A 193 -28.18 11.40 -2.60
N TRP A 194 -27.08 11.12 -3.30
CA TRP A 194 -26.10 10.12 -2.87
C TRP A 194 -25.33 10.55 -1.61
N GLU A 195 -25.14 11.86 -1.37
CA GLU A 195 -24.46 12.35 -0.18
C GLU A 195 -25.34 12.14 1.05
N ALA A 196 -26.65 12.41 0.92
CA ALA A 196 -27.64 12.16 1.96
C ALA A 196 -27.81 10.67 2.21
N LEU A 197 -27.88 9.83 1.17
CA LEU A 197 -27.88 8.37 1.31
C LEU A 197 -26.61 7.87 2.03
N ARG A 198 -25.44 8.44 1.72
CA ARG A 198 -24.19 8.07 2.38
C ARG A 198 -24.22 8.41 3.88
N LEU A 199 -24.68 9.61 4.24
CA LEU A 199 -24.78 10.02 5.64
C LEU A 199 -25.87 9.21 6.37
N TYR A 200 -27.01 8.97 5.74
CA TYR A 200 -28.04 8.05 6.24
C TYR A 200 -27.48 6.66 6.51
N GLY A 201 -26.76 6.07 5.54
CA GLY A 201 -26.14 4.75 5.71
C GLY A 201 -25.13 4.71 6.87
N ARG A 202 -24.37 5.80 7.09
CA ARG A 202 -23.52 5.95 8.28
C ARG A 202 -24.35 5.96 9.57
N ILE A 203 -25.40 6.77 9.63
CA ILE A 203 -26.30 6.86 10.79
C ILE A 203 -26.95 5.50 11.08
N ALA A 204 -27.43 4.81 10.03
CA ALA A 204 -28.01 3.48 10.14
C ALA A 204 -27.01 2.45 10.70
N MET A 205 -25.76 2.46 10.22
CA MET A 205 -24.70 1.62 10.80
C MET A 205 -24.48 1.91 12.29
N ASP A 206 -24.37 3.19 12.64
CA ASP A 206 -24.07 3.62 14.01
C ASP A 206 -25.26 3.35 14.96
N ARG A 207 -26.49 3.28 14.43
CA ARG A 207 -27.71 2.85 15.15
C ARG A 207 -27.95 1.33 15.13
N GLY A 208 -27.05 0.54 14.54
CA GLY A 208 -27.17 -0.92 14.47
C GLY A 208 -28.16 -1.44 13.42
N ILE A 209 -28.68 -0.59 12.53
CA ILE A 209 -29.56 -0.96 11.42
C ILE A 209 -28.69 -1.40 10.23
N ARG A 210 -27.98 -2.53 10.40
CA ARG A 210 -26.94 -3.00 9.48
C ARG A 210 -27.48 -3.37 8.09
N ASP A 211 -28.66 -3.97 8.01
CA ASP A 211 -29.28 -4.38 6.74
C ASP A 211 -29.56 -3.20 5.81
N ASP A 212 -30.22 -2.17 6.34
CA ASP A 212 -30.56 -0.97 5.56
C ASP A 212 -29.29 -0.22 5.14
N ALA A 213 -28.30 -0.12 6.03
CA ALA A 213 -27.02 0.48 5.69
C ALA A 213 -26.30 -0.25 4.56
N LEU A 214 -26.27 -1.59 4.59
CA LEU A 214 -25.66 -2.41 3.54
C LEU A 214 -26.38 -2.23 2.20
N ARG A 215 -27.72 -2.26 2.18
CA ARG A 215 -28.51 -2.03 0.96
C ARG A 215 -28.26 -0.65 0.37
N VAL A 216 -28.21 0.38 1.21
CA VAL A 216 -27.88 1.74 0.79
C VAL A 216 -26.45 1.80 0.23
N ALA A 217 -25.48 1.17 0.89
CA ALA A 217 -24.10 1.12 0.44
C ALA A 217 -23.96 0.44 -0.94
N LEU A 218 -24.64 -0.70 -1.14
CA LEU A 218 -24.69 -1.42 -2.41
C LEU A 218 -25.36 -0.57 -3.51
N ARG A 219 -26.48 0.09 -3.20
CA ARG A 219 -27.16 1.01 -4.14
C ARG A 219 -26.24 2.12 -4.61
N ILE A 220 -25.53 2.79 -3.69
CA ILE A 220 -24.58 3.85 -4.06
C ILE A 220 -23.42 3.28 -4.87
N ALA A 221 -22.89 2.10 -4.51
CA ALA A 221 -21.78 1.47 -5.21
C ALA A 221 -22.11 1.10 -6.66
N VAL A 222 -23.35 0.68 -6.93
CA VAL A 222 -23.83 0.42 -8.31
C VAL A 222 -23.98 1.71 -9.09
N GLN A 223 -24.56 2.76 -8.48
CA GLN A 223 -24.76 4.04 -9.15
C GLN A 223 -23.46 4.81 -9.38
N ARG A 224 -22.49 4.68 -8.47
CA ARG A 224 -21.23 5.43 -8.45
C ARG A 224 -20.05 4.55 -8.00
N PRO A 225 -19.61 3.59 -8.82
CA PRO A 225 -18.58 2.61 -8.45
C PRO A 225 -17.21 3.23 -8.15
N GLY A 226 -16.91 4.40 -8.71
CA GLY A 226 -15.67 5.14 -8.47
C GLY A 226 -15.68 6.04 -7.23
N HIS A 227 -16.82 6.22 -6.56
CA HIS A 227 -16.94 7.24 -5.52
C HIS A 227 -16.34 6.78 -4.17
N ALA A 228 -15.34 7.51 -3.66
CA ALA A 228 -14.61 7.13 -2.45
C ALA A 228 -15.51 6.98 -1.22
N GLY A 229 -16.50 7.87 -1.06
CA GLY A 229 -17.46 7.79 0.06
C GLY A 229 -18.37 6.55 0.01
N ALA A 230 -18.64 6.01 -1.17
CA ALA A 230 -19.44 4.79 -1.32
C ALA A 230 -18.63 3.56 -0.86
N LYS A 231 -17.38 3.47 -1.30
CA LYS A 231 -16.45 2.40 -0.89
C LYS A 231 -16.17 2.46 0.62
N GLN A 232 -16.07 3.66 1.20
CA GLN A 232 -15.90 3.82 2.65
C GLN A 232 -17.10 3.28 3.44
N LEU A 233 -18.33 3.57 2.99
CA LEU A 233 -19.53 3.04 3.62
C LEU A 233 -19.62 1.51 3.47
N LEU A 234 -19.32 0.97 2.28
CA LEU A 234 -19.20 -0.47 2.07
C LEU A 234 -18.19 -1.12 3.01
N ALA A 235 -17.01 -0.52 3.17
CA ALA A 235 -15.98 -1.01 4.07
C ALA A 235 -16.41 -0.98 5.54
N ARG A 236 -17.29 -0.04 5.93
CA ARG A 236 -17.91 -0.05 7.27
C ARG A 236 -18.95 -1.16 7.42
N CYS A 237 -19.81 -1.36 6.41
CA CYS A 237 -20.83 -2.40 6.43
C CYS A 237 -20.21 -3.81 6.42
N LEU A 238 -19.11 -4.00 5.70
CA LEU A 238 -18.40 -5.26 5.53
C LEU A 238 -17.15 -5.33 6.43
N ALA A 239 -17.19 -4.69 7.59
CA ALA A 239 -16.02 -4.59 8.47
C ALA A 239 -15.71 -5.90 9.23
N ASP A 240 -16.70 -6.77 9.38
CA ASP A 240 -16.65 -7.98 10.19
C ASP A 240 -17.38 -9.16 9.52
N GLU A 241 -17.40 -10.30 10.21
CA GLU A 241 -18.03 -11.54 9.75
C GLU A 241 -19.54 -11.43 9.60
N GLU A 242 -20.20 -10.67 10.48
CA GLU A 242 -21.65 -10.47 10.41
C GLU A 242 -22.04 -9.66 9.17
N GLY A 243 -21.29 -8.59 8.87
CA GLY A 243 -21.48 -7.81 7.65
C GLY A 243 -21.30 -8.65 6.38
N CYS A 244 -20.29 -9.53 6.36
CA CYS A 244 -20.12 -10.48 5.24
C CYS A 244 -21.28 -11.49 5.15
N ARG A 245 -21.80 -11.99 6.28
CA ARG A 245 -22.96 -12.89 6.30
C ARG A 245 -24.20 -12.23 5.69
N LEU A 246 -24.51 -10.99 6.09
CA LEU A 246 -25.65 -10.23 5.52
C LEU A 246 -25.50 -10.05 4.00
N LEU A 247 -24.28 -9.76 3.53
CA LEU A 247 -24.01 -9.68 2.09
C LEU A 247 -24.22 -11.02 1.38
N PHE A 248 -23.79 -12.13 1.97
CA PHE A 248 -24.01 -13.46 1.37
C PHE A 248 -25.49 -13.79 1.27
N GLU A 249 -26.28 -13.45 2.30
CA GLU A 249 -27.74 -13.61 2.28
C GLU A 249 -28.38 -12.76 1.18
N GLU A 250 -28.00 -11.50 1.05
CA GLU A 250 -28.49 -10.59 0.00
C GLU A 250 -28.11 -11.06 -1.41
N LEU A 251 -26.94 -11.70 -1.59
CA LEU A 251 -26.48 -12.26 -2.86
C LEU A 251 -26.96 -13.70 -3.11
N GLY A 252 -27.72 -14.30 -2.20
CA GLY A 252 -28.18 -15.70 -2.29
C GLY A 252 -27.05 -16.73 -2.27
N VAL A 253 -25.90 -16.40 -1.65
CA VAL A 253 -24.75 -17.28 -1.52
C VAL A 253 -24.86 -18.06 -0.21
N ALA A 254 -24.84 -19.40 -0.28
CA ALA A 254 -24.90 -20.23 0.91
C ALA A 254 -23.72 -19.96 1.86
N ALA A 255 -24.03 -19.64 3.12
CA ALA A 255 -23.03 -19.42 4.16
C ALA A 255 -22.24 -20.72 4.43
N GLU A 256 -20.94 -20.60 4.69
CA GLU A 256 -20.15 -21.75 5.17
C GLU A 256 -20.67 -22.20 6.54
N ALA A 257 -20.85 -23.51 6.71
CA ALA A 257 -20.82 -24.10 8.04
C ALA A 257 -19.39 -23.91 8.56
N SER A 258 -19.21 -23.05 9.56
CA SER A 258 -17.94 -22.79 10.21
C SER A 258 -17.30 -24.11 10.67
N GLY A 259 -16.21 -24.51 10.02
CA GLY A 259 -15.43 -25.70 10.37
C GLY A 259 -14.59 -25.46 11.62
N THR A 260 -15.22 -25.51 12.78
CA THR A 260 -14.58 -25.75 14.09
C THR A 260 -15.38 -26.84 14.81
N GLY A 261 -15.07 -28.10 14.53
CA GLY A 261 -15.77 -29.26 15.09
C GLY A 261 -14.81 -30.35 15.55
N THR A 262 -14.32 -30.21 16.78
CA THR A 262 -13.73 -31.30 17.56
C THR A 262 -14.80 -32.35 17.90
N GLY A 263 -14.59 -33.60 17.44
CA GLY A 263 -15.05 -34.84 18.08
C GLY A 263 -16.55 -35.22 17.99
N PRO A 264 -16.89 -36.49 17.69
CA PRO A 264 -18.28 -36.96 17.69
C PRO A 264 -18.76 -37.27 19.11
N GLY A 265 -19.77 -36.54 19.58
CA GLY A 265 -20.48 -36.81 20.83
C GLY A 265 -21.87 -37.39 20.54
N THR A 266 -22.07 -38.65 20.88
CA THR A 266 -23.35 -39.36 20.90
C THR A 266 -24.31 -38.78 21.95
N GLY A 267 -25.61 -38.61 21.62
CA GLY A 267 -26.67 -38.53 22.65
C GLY A 267 -27.93 -37.73 22.33
N THR A 268 -28.96 -38.41 21.80
CA THR A 268 -30.39 -38.37 22.20
C THR A 268 -31.18 -37.04 22.30
N GLY A 269 -32.08 -36.82 21.33
CA GLY A 269 -33.55 -36.76 21.51
C GLY A 269 -34.24 -35.66 22.33
N ALA A 270 -34.93 -34.75 21.64
CA ALA A 270 -36.28 -34.16 21.90
C ALA A 270 -36.40 -32.91 21.00
N GLY A 271 -37.30 -32.74 20.04
CA GLY A 271 -38.74 -32.97 20.11
C GLY A 271 -39.41 -31.72 20.66
N LEU A 272 -39.80 -30.75 19.82
CA LEU A 272 -40.96 -29.86 20.01
C LEU A 272 -41.22 -28.98 18.78
N SER A 273 -42.46 -29.08 18.32
CA SER A 273 -43.14 -28.37 17.23
C SER A 273 -43.85 -27.12 17.73
N THR A 274 -43.94 -26.07 16.90
CA THR A 274 -45.09 -25.14 16.72
C THR A 274 -44.78 -24.21 15.52
N SER A 275 -45.40 -24.40 14.34
CA SER A 275 -46.60 -23.70 13.82
C SER A 275 -46.45 -22.17 13.73
N GLU A 276 -46.13 -21.61 12.55
CA GLU A 276 -47.07 -21.09 11.52
C GLU A 276 -47.52 -19.62 11.72
N ALA A 277 -46.99 -18.75 10.86
CA ALA A 277 -47.67 -17.66 10.13
C ALA A 277 -46.62 -17.10 9.15
N GLY A 278 -46.76 -17.06 7.81
CA GLY A 278 -47.95 -16.95 6.99
C GLY A 278 -47.88 -15.61 6.23
N GLY A 279 -47.06 -15.55 5.16
CA GLY A 279 -46.93 -14.37 4.29
C GLY A 279 -46.29 -14.77 2.97
N ALA A 280 -47.14 -15.10 1.99
CA ALA A 280 -46.77 -15.67 0.71
C ALA A 280 -46.20 -14.64 -0.28
N GLY A 281 -45.19 -15.07 -1.02
CA GLY A 281 -44.64 -14.42 -2.21
C GLY A 281 -43.80 -15.43 -3.01
N ALA A 282 -44.46 -16.39 -3.64
CA ALA A 282 -43.88 -17.33 -4.62
C ALA A 282 -43.41 -16.55 -5.87
N GLY A 283 -42.38 -16.95 -6.62
CA GLY A 283 -41.50 -18.09 -6.55
C GLY A 283 -40.55 -18.07 -7.75
N GLY A 284 -39.71 -19.09 -7.85
CA GLY A 284 -38.84 -19.27 -9.01
C GLY A 284 -37.57 -20.06 -8.71
N ALA A 285 -37.71 -21.29 -8.22
CA ALA A 285 -36.61 -22.25 -8.20
C ALA A 285 -36.16 -22.53 -9.64
N GLY A 286 -34.97 -22.05 -9.96
CA GLY A 286 -34.33 -22.13 -11.26
C GLY A 286 -32.96 -21.46 -11.22
N GLY A 287 -32.15 -21.78 -10.22
CA GLY A 287 -30.79 -21.25 -10.05
C GLY A 287 -29.87 -21.81 -11.12
N SER A 288 -29.91 -21.19 -12.31
CA SER A 288 -29.01 -21.50 -13.42
C SER A 288 -27.55 -21.21 -13.05
N ALA A 289 -26.61 -21.89 -13.70
CA ALA A 289 -25.18 -21.59 -13.63
C ALA A 289 -24.84 -20.10 -13.85
N GLY A 290 -25.75 -19.29 -14.43
CA GLY A 290 -25.61 -17.84 -14.56
C GLY A 290 -25.70 -17.05 -13.24
N GLY A 291 -26.40 -17.57 -12.21
CA GLY A 291 -26.50 -16.90 -10.90
C GLY A 291 -25.19 -16.94 -10.11
N ALA A 292 -24.50 -18.08 -10.12
CA ALA A 292 -23.22 -18.27 -9.42
C ALA A 292 -22.10 -17.40 -10.02
N VAL A 293 -22.07 -17.25 -11.35
CA VAL A 293 -21.13 -16.36 -12.06
C VAL A 293 -21.36 -14.89 -11.68
N SER A 294 -22.61 -14.47 -11.56
CA SER A 294 -22.97 -13.10 -11.15
C SER A 294 -22.57 -12.81 -9.70
N SER A 295 -22.78 -13.75 -8.77
CA SER A 295 -22.41 -13.58 -7.37
C SER A 295 -20.89 -13.58 -7.17
N ALA A 296 -20.13 -14.43 -7.86
CA ALA A 296 -18.67 -14.45 -7.78
C ALA A 296 -18.05 -13.12 -8.25
N ALA A 297 -18.56 -12.56 -9.36
CA ALA A 297 -18.13 -11.26 -9.87
C ALA A 297 -18.43 -10.11 -8.89
N ALA A 298 -19.63 -10.11 -8.28
CA ALA A 298 -20.00 -9.14 -7.25
C ALA A 298 -19.06 -9.23 -6.03
N LEU A 299 -18.77 -10.45 -5.56
CA LEU A 299 -17.86 -10.68 -4.45
C LEU A 299 -16.43 -10.21 -4.74
N GLY A 300 -15.90 -10.50 -5.94
CA GLY A 300 -14.58 -10.01 -6.36
C GLY A 300 -14.51 -8.48 -6.40
N PHE A 301 -15.54 -7.83 -6.94
CA PHE A 301 -15.63 -6.36 -6.96
C PHE A 301 -15.68 -5.76 -5.55
N LEU A 302 -16.55 -6.30 -4.68
CA LEU A 302 -16.69 -5.79 -3.30
C LEU A 302 -15.43 -6.02 -2.48
N ALA A 303 -14.76 -7.16 -2.65
CA ALA A 303 -13.50 -7.46 -1.96
C ALA A 303 -12.42 -6.43 -2.29
N THR A 304 -12.23 -6.12 -3.57
CA THR A 304 -11.25 -5.10 -3.99
C THR A 304 -11.63 -3.70 -3.47
N ALA A 305 -12.92 -3.36 -3.46
CA ALA A 305 -13.40 -2.07 -2.95
C ALA A 305 -13.13 -1.87 -1.46
N ILE A 306 -13.29 -2.90 -0.62
CA ILE A 306 -13.06 -2.79 0.84
C ILE A 306 -11.60 -3.02 1.24
N LYS A 307 -10.81 -3.70 0.40
CA LYS A 307 -9.37 -3.90 0.60
C LYS A 307 -8.66 -2.57 0.79
N ASP A 308 -8.94 -1.57 -0.04
CA ASP A 308 -8.34 -0.24 0.04
C ASP A 308 -8.66 0.51 1.37
N PHE A 309 -9.62 0.03 2.15
CA PHE A 309 -9.96 0.54 3.48
C PHE A 309 -9.49 -0.37 4.60
N GLY A 310 -8.51 -1.24 4.32
CA GLY A 310 -7.84 -2.07 5.31
C GLY A 310 -8.71 -3.22 5.83
N LYS A 311 -9.87 -3.49 5.20
CA LYS A 311 -10.75 -4.60 5.56
C LYS A 311 -10.28 -5.91 4.96
N VAL A 312 -9.04 -6.28 5.30
CA VAL A 312 -8.32 -7.39 4.68
C VAL A 312 -8.97 -8.74 5.02
N ASP A 313 -9.44 -8.95 6.26
CA ASP A 313 -10.08 -10.22 6.65
C ASP A 313 -11.39 -10.45 5.90
N SER A 314 -12.23 -9.42 5.81
CA SER A 314 -13.46 -9.46 5.01
C SER A 314 -13.13 -9.67 3.52
N CYS A 315 -12.13 -8.97 2.99
CA CYS A 315 -11.64 -9.16 1.62
C CYS A 315 -11.25 -10.63 1.37
N ILE A 316 -10.50 -11.26 2.28
CA ILE A 316 -10.15 -12.68 2.22
C ILE A 316 -11.41 -13.55 2.19
N ARG A 317 -12.40 -13.29 3.04
CA ARG A 317 -13.66 -14.08 3.11
C ARG A 317 -14.44 -14.00 1.79
N LEU A 318 -14.59 -12.79 1.24
CA LEU A 318 -15.27 -12.57 -0.03
C LEU A 318 -14.52 -13.25 -1.20
N LEU A 319 -13.20 -13.11 -1.26
CA LEU A 319 -12.37 -13.73 -2.30
C LEU A 319 -12.28 -15.25 -2.18
N SER A 320 -12.25 -15.80 -0.96
CA SER A 320 -12.28 -17.26 -0.74
C SER A 320 -13.59 -17.84 -1.28
N THR A 321 -14.70 -17.13 -1.07
CA THR A 321 -16.01 -17.52 -1.60
C THR A 321 -16.07 -17.36 -3.12
N ALA A 322 -15.58 -16.25 -3.67
CA ALA A 322 -15.51 -16.04 -5.13
C ALA A 322 -14.66 -17.10 -5.84
N ALA A 323 -13.48 -17.42 -5.29
CA ALA A 323 -12.60 -18.46 -5.83
C ALA A 323 -13.21 -19.86 -5.72
N ARG A 324 -14.01 -20.15 -4.69
CA ARG A 324 -14.76 -21.42 -4.61
C ARG A 324 -15.87 -21.50 -5.66
N LEU A 325 -16.59 -20.40 -5.90
CA LEU A 325 -17.65 -20.34 -6.90
C LEU A 325 -17.09 -20.44 -8.34
N GLN A 326 -15.89 -19.92 -8.57
CA GLN A 326 -15.18 -20.01 -9.85
C GLN A 326 -13.70 -20.41 -9.66
N PRO A 327 -13.40 -21.71 -9.45
CA PRO A 327 -12.04 -22.18 -9.19
C PRO A 327 -11.06 -21.98 -10.34
N SER A 328 -11.55 -21.82 -11.56
CA SER A 328 -10.75 -21.59 -12.76
C SER A 328 -10.48 -20.10 -13.04
N ASN A 329 -10.87 -19.18 -12.15
CA ASN A 329 -10.62 -17.75 -12.34
C ASN A 329 -9.30 -17.32 -11.68
N ALA A 330 -8.28 -17.07 -12.50
CA ALA A 330 -6.95 -16.67 -12.04
C ALA A 330 -6.96 -15.38 -11.22
N SER A 331 -7.82 -14.43 -11.60
CA SER A 331 -7.93 -13.13 -10.93
C SER A 331 -8.39 -13.28 -9.48
N TYR A 332 -9.33 -14.18 -9.19
CA TYR A 332 -9.79 -14.42 -7.82
C TYR A 332 -8.72 -15.10 -6.98
N ALA A 333 -8.01 -16.08 -7.55
CA ALA A 333 -6.91 -16.75 -6.87
C ALA A 333 -5.74 -15.80 -6.58
N LEU A 334 -5.37 -14.96 -7.55
CA LEU A 334 -4.34 -13.93 -7.41
C LEU A 334 -4.69 -12.92 -6.32
N ASN A 335 -5.91 -12.37 -6.38
CA ASN A 335 -6.37 -11.41 -5.39
C ASN A 335 -6.48 -12.03 -3.99
N LEU A 336 -6.88 -13.30 -3.89
CA LEU A 336 -6.91 -14.03 -2.62
C LEU A 336 -5.49 -14.21 -2.07
N ALA A 337 -4.53 -14.61 -2.91
CA ALA A 337 -3.13 -14.74 -2.52
C ALA A 337 -2.56 -13.41 -2.02
N HIS A 338 -2.81 -12.30 -2.72
CA HIS A 338 -2.43 -10.96 -2.27
C HIS A 338 -3.10 -10.59 -0.95
N ALA A 339 -4.41 -10.82 -0.80
CA ALA A 339 -5.12 -10.48 0.43
C ALA A 339 -4.58 -11.28 1.64
N ARG A 340 -4.22 -12.55 1.44
CA ARG A 340 -3.57 -13.40 2.45
C ARG A 340 -2.16 -12.91 2.80
N GLU A 341 -1.37 -12.50 1.81
CA GLU A 341 -0.06 -11.87 2.02
C GLU A 341 -0.17 -10.59 2.88
N LEU A 342 -1.22 -9.78 2.69
CA LEU A 342 -1.46 -8.60 3.53
C LEU A 342 -1.66 -8.94 5.02
N ARG A 343 -2.10 -10.17 5.34
CA ARG A 343 -2.19 -10.69 6.71
C ARG A 343 -0.95 -11.45 7.18
N GLN A 344 0.13 -11.45 6.37
CA GLN A 344 1.30 -12.31 6.56
C GLN A 344 0.94 -13.80 6.63
N ASP A 345 -0.20 -14.19 6.04
CA ASP A 345 -0.64 -15.58 5.90
C ASP A 345 -0.04 -16.18 4.62
N LEU A 346 1.27 -16.43 4.68
CA LEU A 346 2.04 -16.93 3.54
C LEU A 346 1.60 -18.34 3.13
N ALA A 347 1.28 -19.20 4.12
CA ALA A 347 0.74 -20.53 3.87
C ALA A 347 -0.62 -20.45 3.16
N GLY A 348 -1.53 -19.58 3.62
CA GLY A 348 -2.82 -19.35 2.96
C GLY A 348 -2.68 -18.76 1.56
N ALA A 349 -1.68 -17.90 1.33
CA ALA A 349 -1.39 -17.36 0.00
C ALA A 349 -0.90 -18.46 -0.96
N ALA A 350 0.04 -19.31 -0.53
CA ALA A 350 0.50 -20.46 -1.31
C ALA A 350 -0.63 -21.47 -1.55
N ALA A 351 -1.48 -21.74 -0.56
CA ALA A 351 -2.63 -22.63 -0.68
C ALA A 351 -3.67 -22.12 -1.69
N ALA A 352 -3.89 -20.80 -1.77
CA ALA A 352 -4.75 -20.20 -2.78
C ALA A 352 -4.22 -20.43 -4.20
N ALA A 353 -2.90 -20.26 -4.40
CA ALA A 353 -2.24 -20.55 -5.67
C ALA A 353 -2.29 -22.04 -6.02
N ALA A 354 -2.04 -22.92 -5.04
CA ALA A 354 -2.10 -24.37 -5.21
C ALA A 354 -3.51 -24.82 -5.61
N ALA A 355 -4.54 -24.26 -4.98
CA ALA A 355 -5.94 -24.56 -5.29
C ALA A 355 -6.31 -24.21 -6.73
N TYR A 356 -5.85 -23.05 -7.22
CA TYR A 356 -6.02 -22.67 -8.63
C TYR A 356 -5.27 -23.63 -9.56
N CYS A 357 -4.00 -23.89 -9.28
CA CYS A 357 -3.17 -24.76 -10.12
C CYS A 357 -3.72 -26.18 -10.20
N ARG A 358 -4.24 -26.72 -9.08
CA ARG A 358 -4.91 -28.02 -9.03
C ARG A 358 -6.21 -28.03 -9.83
N ALA A 359 -7.04 -27.00 -9.71
CA ALA A 359 -8.28 -26.87 -10.49
C ALA A 359 -8.01 -26.80 -12.01
N ASN A 360 -6.80 -26.41 -12.41
CA ASN A 360 -6.37 -26.27 -13.79
C ASN A 360 -5.16 -27.18 -14.10
N ALA A 361 -5.03 -28.33 -13.43
CA ALA A 361 -3.82 -29.17 -13.49
C ALA A 361 -3.49 -29.69 -14.91
N ASP A 362 -4.52 -29.84 -15.76
CA ASP A 362 -4.37 -30.27 -17.15
C ASP A 362 -3.97 -29.12 -18.10
N SER A 363 -4.07 -27.87 -17.66
CA SER A 363 -3.66 -26.69 -18.43
C SER A 363 -2.15 -26.47 -18.36
N ALA A 364 -1.62 -25.78 -19.37
CA ALA A 364 -0.23 -25.36 -19.41
C ALA A 364 -0.11 -23.88 -19.81
N LEU A 365 0.74 -23.14 -19.09
CA LEU A 365 1.07 -21.75 -19.37
C LEU A 365 2.42 -21.70 -20.09
N ALA A 366 2.39 -21.47 -21.41
CA ALA A 366 3.57 -21.50 -22.29
C ALA A 366 4.46 -22.75 -22.09
N GLY A 367 3.83 -23.93 -21.93
CA GLY A 367 4.52 -25.21 -21.76
C GLY A 367 4.75 -25.66 -20.32
N LEU A 368 4.60 -24.77 -19.33
CA LEU A 368 4.63 -25.14 -17.91
C LEU A 368 3.27 -25.70 -17.48
N ARG A 369 3.21 -26.97 -17.07
CA ARG A 369 1.96 -27.56 -16.56
C ARG A 369 1.64 -27.03 -15.17
N LEU A 370 0.40 -26.60 -14.97
CA LEU A 370 -0.02 -26.09 -13.66
C LEU A 370 -0.10 -27.21 -12.61
N GLY A 371 -0.32 -28.46 -13.02
CA GLY A 371 -0.27 -29.61 -12.11
C GLY A 371 1.08 -29.79 -11.41
N ASP A 372 2.20 -29.51 -12.08
CA ASP A 372 3.54 -29.61 -11.49
C ASP A 372 3.76 -28.53 -10.43
N VAL A 373 3.22 -27.33 -10.67
CA VAL A 373 3.23 -26.22 -9.69
C VAL A 373 2.33 -26.56 -8.50
N ALA A 374 1.15 -27.13 -8.74
CA ALA A 374 0.24 -27.56 -7.66
C ALA A 374 0.93 -28.57 -6.75
N ALA A 375 1.59 -29.59 -7.31
CA ALA A 375 2.32 -30.61 -6.54
C ALA A 375 3.39 -30.01 -5.63
N LEU A 376 4.18 -29.05 -6.14
CA LEU A 376 5.15 -28.33 -5.31
C LEU A 376 4.47 -27.59 -4.16
N LEU A 377 3.45 -26.78 -4.46
CA LEU A 377 2.83 -25.91 -3.46
C LEU A 377 2.04 -26.70 -2.40
N GLU A 378 1.46 -27.85 -2.76
CA GLU A 378 0.74 -28.74 -1.84
C GLU A 378 1.66 -29.57 -0.95
N ALA A 379 2.87 -29.90 -1.44
CA ALA A 379 3.87 -30.62 -0.68
C ALA A 379 4.58 -29.73 0.37
N LEU A 380 4.36 -28.41 0.32
CA LEU A 380 4.94 -27.50 1.30
C LEU A 380 4.41 -27.80 2.70
N PRO A 381 5.27 -27.90 3.72
CA PRO A 381 4.80 -27.76 5.09
C PRO A 381 4.20 -26.35 5.27
N PRO A 382 3.41 -26.12 6.33
CA PRO A 382 2.89 -24.78 6.61
C PRO A 382 4.02 -23.75 6.58
N LEU A 383 4.01 -22.86 5.57
CA LEU A 383 4.97 -21.76 5.48
C LEU A 383 4.77 -20.90 6.72
N PRO A 384 5.74 -20.85 7.64
CA PRO A 384 5.48 -20.26 8.93
C PRO A 384 5.35 -18.75 8.82
N ARG A 385 4.74 -18.19 9.86
CA ARG A 385 4.95 -16.78 10.20
C ARG A 385 6.45 -16.60 10.45
N ALA A 386 7.04 -15.46 10.10
CA ALA A 386 8.50 -15.23 10.20
C ALA A 386 9.13 -15.52 11.59
N SER A 387 8.32 -15.75 12.63
CA SER A 387 8.69 -16.20 13.97
C SER A 387 9.15 -17.67 14.08
N ASP A 388 8.58 -18.61 13.31
CA ASP A 388 8.82 -20.06 13.49
C ASP A 388 9.79 -20.63 12.42
N LEU A 389 10.86 -21.33 12.82
CA LEU A 389 11.89 -21.90 11.93
C LEU A 389 11.87 -23.42 11.80
N THR A 390 10.77 -24.09 12.13
CA THR A 390 10.68 -25.56 12.09
C THR A 390 11.11 -26.19 10.76
N TRP A 391 11.17 -25.42 9.65
CA TRP A 391 11.54 -25.90 8.32
C TRP A 391 13.01 -25.65 7.91
N LEU A 392 13.78 -24.78 8.59
CA LEU A 392 15.17 -24.50 8.14
C LEU A 392 16.02 -25.78 8.20
N GLY A 393 15.66 -26.75 9.04
CA GLY A 393 16.22 -28.11 9.04
C GLY A 393 15.66 -29.06 7.97
N LEU A 394 14.35 -29.02 7.68
CA LEU A 394 13.68 -30.00 6.81
C LEU A 394 14.06 -29.85 5.32
N GLY A 395 14.16 -28.62 4.80
CA GLY A 395 14.67 -28.37 3.44
C GLY A 395 16.19 -28.57 3.28
N LEU A 396 16.91 -28.78 4.40
CA LEU A 396 18.35 -29.02 4.48
C LEU A 396 18.70 -30.49 4.81
N GLY A 397 17.72 -31.38 4.96
CA GLY A 397 17.94 -32.78 5.32
C GLY A 397 18.46 -32.99 6.75
N LEU A 398 18.20 -32.04 7.66
CA LEU A 398 18.57 -32.14 9.07
C LEU A 398 17.35 -32.64 9.87
N GLY A 399 17.54 -33.73 10.61
CA GLY A 399 16.49 -34.37 11.40
C GLY A 399 15.85 -33.45 12.46
N PRO A 400 14.68 -33.84 13.00
CA PRO A 400 13.81 -32.97 13.82
C PRO A 400 14.33 -32.58 15.22
N ASP A 401 15.57 -32.89 15.58
CA ASP A 401 16.18 -32.55 16.88
C ASP A 401 17.02 -31.27 16.80
N LEU A 402 16.35 -30.12 16.74
CA LEU A 402 16.99 -28.79 16.84
C LEU A 402 16.30 -27.85 17.84
N GLY A 403 15.69 -28.39 18.89
CA GLY A 403 15.60 -27.71 20.20
C GLY A 403 15.06 -26.27 20.25
N LEU A 404 14.23 -25.84 19.31
CA LEU A 404 13.56 -24.54 19.33
C LEU A 404 12.07 -24.75 19.54
N GLY A 405 11.71 -25.13 20.76
CA GLY A 405 10.36 -24.89 21.26
C GLY A 405 10.29 -23.50 21.89
N PRO A 406 9.27 -22.68 21.61
CA PRO A 406 8.91 -21.59 22.51
C PRO A 406 8.49 -22.23 23.84
N GLU A 407 8.97 -21.74 24.98
CA GLU A 407 8.26 -21.97 26.24
C GLU A 407 6.86 -21.36 26.08
N GLY A 408 5.87 -22.19 25.73
CA GLY A 408 4.45 -21.81 25.64
C GLY A 408 3.72 -21.97 24.29
N ALA A 409 4.28 -22.62 23.26
CA ALA A 409 3.51 -22.95 22.05
C ALA A 409 2.95 -24.38 22.06
N PRO A 410 1.69 -24.63 21.64
CA PRO A 410 1.12 -25.97 21.60
C PRO A 410 1.86 -26.86 20.59
N ASP A 411 2.07 -28.12 20.99
CA ASP A 411 2.81 -29.22 20.34
C ASP A 411 2.98 -29.17 18.80
N ALA A 412 4.07 -28.56 18.33
CA ALA A 412 4.51 -28.65 16.92
C ALA A 412 5.18 -30.00 16.56
N LYS A 413 5.35 -30.92 17.52
CA LYS A 413 5.95 -32.24 17.30
C LYS A 413 5.06 -33.24 16.55
N ALA A 414 3.77 -32.93 16.34
CA ALA A 414 2.80 -33.87 15.76
C ALA A 414 2.60 -33.74 14.24
N ALA A 415 3.18 -32.74 13.55
CA ALA A 415 2.70 -32.34 12.22
C ALA A 415 3.53 -32.79 11.00
N VAL A 416 4.73 -33.34 11.17
CA VAL A 416 5.57 -33.77 10.02
C VAL A 416 5.76 -35.27 10.05
N GLY A 417 4.85 -35.99 9.39
CA GLY A 417 5.05 -37.41 9.09
C GLY A 417 6.26 -37.60 8.18
N SER A 418 6.99 -38.69 8.34
CA SER A 418 8.24 -38.97 7.61
C SER A 418 8.12 -38.94 6.08
N GLY A 419 6.92 -39.05 5.51
CA GLY A 419 6.69 -39.02 4.06
C GLY A 419 6.48 -37.64 3.43
N ALA A 420 6.28 -36.56 4.22
CA ALA A 420 6.04 -35.23 3.67
C ALA A 420 7.32 -34.60 3.07
N GLY A 421 8.49 -34.89 3.67
CA GLY A 421 9.79 -34.42 3.18
C GLY A 421 10.15 -35.01 1.81
N ASP A 422 9.94 -36.31 1.64
CA ASP A 422 10.24 -37.02 0.39
C ASP A 422 9.39 -36.51 -0.78
N ALA A 423 8.09 -36.27 -0.54
CA ALA A 423 7.17 -35.72 -1.54
C ALA A 423 7.56 -34.29 -1.98
N LEU A 424 8.00 -33.45 -1.04
CA LEU A 424 8.45 -32.09 -1.34
C LEU A 424 9.75 -32.10 -2.16
N GLU A 425 10.69 -32.98 -1.82
CA GLU A 425 11.94 -33.13 -2.57
C GLU A 425 11.67 -33.62 -4.00
N GLU A 426 10.80 -34.63 -4.17
CA GLU A 426 10.39 -35.13 -5.49
C GLU A 426 9.72 -34.05 -6.35
N ALA A 427 8.78 -33.29 -5.78
CA ALA A 427 8.10 -32.20 -6.48
C ALA A 427 9.07 -31.06 -6.87
N THR A 428 9.98 -30.71 -5.96
CA THR A 428 11.03 -29.70 -6.21
C THR A 428 11.96 -30.12 -7.34
N ASP A 429 12.41 -31.36 -7.33
CA ASP A 429 13.30 -31.90 -8.38
C ASP A 429 12.57 -32.12 -9.71
N SER A 430 11.26 -32.40 -9.70
CA SER A 430 10.43 -32.39 -10.91
C SER A 430 10.44 -31.00 -11.58
N LEU A 431 10.13 -29.94 -10.83
CA LEU A 431 10.13 -28.57 -11.38
C LEU A 431 11.51 -28.09 -11.82
N ARG A 432 12.58 -28.45 -11.09
CA ARG A 432 13.95 -28.16 -11.53
C ARG A 432 14.26 -28.82 -12.88
N ARG A 433 13.84 -30.07 -13.07
CA ARG A 433 14.00 -30.76 -14.36
C ARG A 433 13.23 -30.07 -15.47
N VAL A 434 12.02 -29.58 -15.20
CA VAL A 434 11.27 -28.75 -16.16
C VAL A 434 12.08 -27.51 -16.56
N GLY A 435 12.54 -26.73 -15.57
CA GLY A 435 13.34 -25.53 -15.82
C GLY A 435 14.64 -25.79 -16.62
N LEU A 436 15.37 -26.85 -16.27
CA LEU A 436 16.59 -27.29 -16.98
C LEU A 436 16.31 -27.84 -18.39
N SER A 437 15.22 -28.58 -18.57
CA SER A 437 14.84 -29.14 -19.88
C SER A 437 14.45 -28.06 -20.90
N SER A 438 13.94 -26.92 -20.42
CA SER A 438 13.69 -25.72 -21.24
C SER A 438 14.91 -24.81 -21.42
N GLY A 439 15.99 -25.06 -20.68
CA GLY A 439 17.21 -24.25 -20.67
C GLY A 439 18.43 -25.15 -20.71
N GLY A 440 18.74 -25.69 -21.89
CA GLY A 440 20.00 -26.38 -22.10
C GLY A 440 21.18 -25.46 -21.79
N GLU A 441 22.16 -25.98 -21.06
CA GLU A 441 23.49 -25.40 -20.86
C GLU A 441 24.17 -25.19 -22.23
N ALA A 442 23.84 -24.10 -22.91
CA ALA A 442 24.63 -23.57 -23.99
C ALA A 442 25.28 -22.29 -23.48
N ALA A 443 26.60 -22.24 -23.64
CA ALA A 443 27.48 -21.14 -23.32
C ALA A 443 26.88 -19.76 -23.67
N ILE A 444 27.28 -18.77 -22.87
CA ILE A 444 27.27 -17.34 -23.19
C ILE A 444 27.58 -17.18 -24.68
N GLY A 445 26.57 -16.93 -25.53
CA GLY A 445 26.80 -16.70 -26.96
C GLY A 445 25.77 -17.15 -27.99
N ASN A 446 24.65 -17.81 -27.67
CA ASN A 446 23.62 -18.04 -28.70
C ASN A 446 22.19 -18.08 -28.12
N GLU A 447 21.44 -17.00 -28.36
CA GLU A 447 20.02 -16.90 -28.07
C GLU A 447 19.23 -17.86 -28.96
N THR A 448 18.90 -19.06 -28.46
CA THR A 448 17.82 -19.83 -29.07
C THR A 448 16.52 -19.06 -28.89
N ALA A 449 15.94 -18.60 -30.00
CA ALA A 449 14.72 -17.81 -30.03
C ALA A 449 13.56 -18.54 -29.32
N VAL A 450 13.26 -18.14 -28.08
CA VAL A 450 12.06 -18.58 -27.37
C VAL A 450 10.86 -18.05 -28.14
N ALA A 451 9.94 -18.93 -28.53
CA ALA A 451 8.72 -18.52 -29.22
C ALA A 451 7.96 -17.48 -28.38
N LYS A 452 7.68 -16.32 -28.99
CA LYS A 452 6.96 -15.24 -28.32
C LYS A 452 5.47 -15.55 -28.25
N VAL A 453 4.88 -15.35 -27.08
CA VAL A 453 3.48 -15.61 -26.72
C VAL A 453 2.83 -14.29 -26.34
N ALA A 454 1.72 -13.97 -27.00
CA ALA A 454 0.84 -12.88 -26.59
C ALA A 454 -0.13 -13.42 -25.53
N PHE A 455 0.19 -13.21 -24.26
CA PHE A 455 -0.66 -13.65 -23.15
C PHE A 455 -1.99 -12.89 -23.13
N THR A 456 -3.08 -13.64 -22.95
CA THR A 456 -4.39 -13.07 -22.65
C THR A 456 -4.40 -12.45 -21.24
N PRO A 457 -5.38 -11.57 -20.90
CA PRO A 457 -5.51 -11.03 -19.55
C PRO A 457 -5.54 -12.12 -18.46
N ASP A 458 -6.29 -13.20 -18.68
CA ASP A 458 -6.36 -14.31 -17.73
C ASP A 458 -5.00 -15.01 -17.57
N GLN A 459 -4.27 -15.24 -18.66
CA GLN A 459 -2.92 -15.81 -18.61
C GLN A 459 -1.89 -14.86 -17.97
N LEU A 460 -2.08 -13.54 -18.06
CA LEU A 460 -1.28 -12.58 -17.30
C LEU A 460 -1.57 -12.71 -15.81
N ASP A 461 -2.83 -12.84 -15.40
CA ASP A 461 -3.20 -13.09 -13.99
C ASP A 461 -2.65 -14.44 -13.49
N GLU A 462 -2.64 -15.49 -14.33
CA GLU A 462 -1.98 -16.76 -14.02
C GLU A 462 -0.48 -16.57 -13.80
N LEU A 463 0.20 -15.86 -14.71
CA LEU A 463 1.63 -15.58 -14.60
C LEU A 463 1.95 -14.75 -13.34
N ALA A 464 1.10 -13.77 -13.02
CA ALA A 464 1.19 -12.96 -11.80
C ALA A 464 0.99 -13.79 -10.52
N LEU A 465 0.11 -14.79 -10.56
CA LEU A 465 -0.08 -15.74 -9.45
C LEU A 465 1.17 -16.58 -9.22
N LEU A 466 1.84 -17.04 -10.29
CA LEU A 466 3.11 -17.76 -10.20
C LEU A 466 4.24 -16.87 -9.68
N PHE A 467 4.33 -15.62 -10.16
CA PHE A 467 5.28 -14.63 -9.63
C PHE A 467 5.05 -14.33 -8.14
N THR A 468 3.79 -14.16 -7.75
CA THR A 468 3.40 -13.96 -6.35
C THR A 468 3.78 -15.18 -5.51
N SER A 469 3.59 -16.39 -6.03
CA SER A 469 3.99 -17.63 -5.34
C SER A 469 5.50 -17.68 -5.10
N ALA A 470 6.33 -17.37 -6.09
CA ALA A 470 7.78 -17.31 -5.92
C ALA A 470 8.21 -16.29 -4.85
N LYS A 471 7.57 -15.11 -4.83
CA LYS A 471 7.75 -14.10 -3.79
C LYS A 471 7.37 -14.63 -2.40
N VAL A 472 6.20 -15.25 -2.27
CA VAL A 472 5.70 -15.81 -1.00
C VAL A 472 6.64 -16.90 -0.48
N LEU A 473 7.14 -17.79 -1.34
CA LEU A 473 8.11 -18.82 -0.96
C LEU A 473 9.42 -18.20 -0.48
N PHE A 474 9.95 -17.19 -1.19
CA PHE A 474 11.15 -16.49 -0.76
C PHE A 474 10.96 -15.77 0.58
N VAL A 475 9.86 -15.04 0.76
CA VAL A 475 9.56 -14.32 2.01
C VAL A 475 9.26 -15.28 3.17
N GLY A 476 8.68 -16.45 2.90
CA GLY A 476 8.46 -17.51 3.88
C GLY A 476 9.71 -18.34 4.18
N GLY A 477 10.76 -18.19 3.36
CA GLY A 477 12.05 -18.84 3.51
C GLY A 477 12.17 -20.22 2.86
N ALA A 478 11.14 -20.70 2.14
CA ALA A 478 11.22 -21.88 1.29
C ALA A 478 12.11 -21.61 0.05
N LEU A 479 13.41 -21.37 0.27
CA LEU A 479 14.32 -20.79 -0.71
C LEU A 479 14.65 -21.77 -1.84
N ALA A 480 14.69 -23.08 -1.55
CA ALA A 480 14.97 -24.10 -2.55
C ALA A 480 13.79 -24.29 -3.51
N GLU A 481 12.58 -24.19 -2.97
CA GLU A 481 11.30 -24.27 -3.68
C GLU A 481 11.07 -22.99 -4.47
N ALA A 482 11.41 -21.82 -3.90
CA ALA A 482 11.42 -20.54 -4.61
C ALA A 482 12.39 -20.59 -5.81
N GLU A 483 13.61 -21.13 -5.62
CA GLU A 483 14.60 -21.30 -6.70
C GLU A 483 14.07 -22.22 -7.80
N ALA A 484 13.48 -23.37 -7.43
CA ALA A 484 12.90 -24.32 -8.38
C ALA A 484 11.74 -23.70 -9.17
N LEU A 485 10.83 -22.99 -8.50
CA LEU A 485 9.72 -22.30 -9.14
C LEU A 485 10.22 -21.17 -10.05
N CYS A 486 11.20 -20.37 -9.63
CA CYS A 486 11.82 -19.35 -10.47
C CYS A 486 12.44 -19.95 -11.74
N ALA A 487 13.15 -21.08 -11.62
CA ALA A 487 13.74 -21.76 -12.77
C ALA A 487 12.68 -22.27 -13.76
N ALA A 488 11.54 -22.79 -13.27
CA ALA A 488 10.45 -23.28 -14.11
C ALA A 488 9.65 -22.14 -14.77
N VAL A 489 9.48 -21.00 -14.09
CA VAL A 489 8.67 -19.86 -14.55
C VAL A 489 9.46 -18.89 -15.45
N GLU A 490 10.78 -18.81 -15.33
CA GLU A 490 11.61 -17.89 -16.13
C GLU A 490 11.46 -18.08 -17.66
N PRO A 491 11.41 -19.30 -18.22
CA PRO A 491 11.11 -19.51 -19.64
C PRO A 491 9.74 -18.95 -20.05
N VAL A 492 8.71 -19.14 -19.22
CA VAL A 492 7.35 -18.61 -19.44
C VAL A 492 7.37 -17.08 -19.45
N ARG A 493 8.09 -16.45 -18.51
CA ARG A 493 8.28 -15.00 -18.49
C ARG A 493 8.95 -14.49 -19.76
N ARG A 494 10.03 -15.15 -20.21
CA ARG A 494 10.77 -14.78 -21.43
C ARG A 494 9.96 -14.98 -22.71
N ALA A 495 9.03 -15.93 -22.70
CA ALA A 495 8.11 -16.15 -23.80
C ALA A 495 7.15 -14.96 -24.00
N SER A 496 6.96 -14.05 -23.04
CA SER A 496 6.10 -12.88 -23.24
C SER A 496 6.52 -12.06 -24.47
N ALA A 497 5.57 -11.83 -25.37
CA ALA A 497 5.69 -10.91 -26.50
C ALA A 497 5.64 -9.45 -26.04
N ALA A 498 4.89 -9.15 -24.98
CA ALA A 498 4.81 -7.84 -24.37
C ALA A 498 5.91 -7.64 -23.32
N GLU A 499 6.39 -6.41 -23.19
CA GLU A 499 7.26 -6.03 -22.08
C GLU A 499 6.43 -5.98 -20.80
N LEU A 500 6.67 -6.91 -19.87
CA LEU A 500 5.80 -7.08 -18.69
C LEU A 500 5.68 -5.83 -17.81
N HIS A 501 6.68 -4.94 -17.83
CA HIS A 501 6.65 -3.67 -17.09
C HIS A 501 5.59 -2.68 -17.62
N THR A 502 5.07 -2.89 -18.83
CA THR A 502 3.99 -2.11 -19.45
C THR A 502 2.60 -2.72 -19.21
N THR A 503 2.53 -3.91 -18.61
CA THR A 503 1.28 -4.65 -18.37
C THR A 503 0.71 -4.40 -16.97
N LEU A 504 -0.50 -4.93 -16.70
CA LEU A 504 -1.13 -4.87 -15.38
C LEU A 504 -0.36 -5.63 -14.29
N ILE A 505 0.49 -6.59 -14.69
CA ILE A 505 1.24 -7.47 -13.77
C ILE A 505 2.69 -7.00 -13.54
N ARG A 506 2.99 -5.74 -13.86
CA ARG A 506 4.33 -5.15 -13.76
C ARG A 506 4.95 -5.25 -12.37
N ASN A 507 4.13 -5.17 -11.32
CA ASN A 507 4.60 -5.19 -9.94
C ASN A 507 5.03 -6.62 -9.55
N GLU A 508 4.19 -7.62 -9.84
CA GLU A 508 4.47 -9.03 -9.60
C GLU A 508 5.71 -9.47 -10.38
N ALA A 509 5.81 -9.03 -11.64
CA ALA A 509 6.99 -9.28 -12.47
C ALA A 509 8.27 -8.67 -11.86
N ALA A 510 8.21 -7.45 -11.31
CA ALA A 510 9.35 -6.83 -10.64
C ALA A 510 9.80 -7.61 -9.40
N TYR A 511 8.85 -8.03 -8.55
CA TYR A 511 9.16 -8.88 -7.38
C TYR A 511 9.76 -10.22 -7.80
N PHE A 512 9.21 -10.88 -8.81
CA PHE A 512 9.75 -12.13 -9.34
C PHE A 512 11.19 -11.96 -9.84
N CYS A 513 11.45 -10.92 -10.64
CA CYS A 513 12.79 -10.62 -11.14
C CYS A 513 13.78 -10.36 -10.01
N CYS A 514 13.38 -9.62 -8.98
CA CYS A 514 14.18 -9.35 -7.78
C CYS A 514 14.53 -10.68 -7.05
N VAL A 515 13.52 -11.49 -6.73
CA VAL A 515 13.69 -12.79 -6.05
C VAL A 515 14.59 -13.73 -6.85
N ARG A 516 14.37 -13.86 -8.16
CA ARG A 516 15.20 -14.69 -9.04
C ARG A 516 16.67 -14.26 -8.99
N GLN A 517 16.95 -12.96 -9.13
CA GLN A 517 18.32 -12.44 -9.06
C GLN A 517 18.97 -12.64 -7.68
N LEU A 518 18.19 -12.58 -6.60
CA LEU A 518 18.67 -12.85 -5.23
C LEU A 518 19.01 -14.34 -5.00
N LEU A 519 18.40 -15.25 -5.77
CA LEU A 519 18.63 -16.69 -5.71
C LEU A 519 19.69 -17.18 -6.73
N GLU A 520 20.34 -16.27 -7.47
CA GLU A 520 21.31 -16.61 -8.51
C GLU A 520 22.75 -16.19 -8.16
N GLY A 521 23.72 -16.96 -8.67
CA GLY A 521 25.14 -16.65 -8.62
C GLY A 521 25.67 -16.26 -7.22
N GLY A 522 26.47 -15.19 -7.18
CA GLY A 522 27.07 -14.65 -5.95
C GLY A 522 26.09 -13.99 -4.99
N ASN A 523 24.82 -13.81 -5.38
CA ASN A 523 23.81 -13.18 -4.53
C ASN A 523 23.12 -14.18 -3.60
N ARG A 524 23.27 -15.49 -3.83
CA ARG A 524 22.57 -16.53 -3.07
C ARG A 524 22.74 -16.38 -1.55
N PRO A 525 21.64 -16.44 -0.76
CA PRO A 525 21.73 -16.44 0.70
C PRO A 525 22.70 -17.50 1.23
N GLY A 526 23.52 -17.14 2.22
CA GLY A 526 24.55 -18.03 2.77
C GLY A 526 23.99 -19.35 3.34
N VAL A 527 22.75 -19.33 3.81
CA VAL A 527 22.02 -20.53 4.29
C VAL A 527 21.90 -21.62 3.20
N LEU A 528 21.69 -21.23 1.94
CA LEU A 528 21.65 -22.17 0.81
C LEU A 528 23.05 -22.69 0.43
N GLN A 529 24.08 -21.85 0.56
CA GLN A 529 25.45 -22.23 0.19
C GLN A 529 26.01 -23.32 1.12
N ARG A 530 25.60 -23.35 2.39
CA ARG A 530 26.01 -24.38 3.36
C ARG A 530 25.45 -25.77 3.04
N ARG A 531 24.31 -25.87 2.35
CA ARG A 531 23.69 -27.14 1.90
C ARG A 531 24.63 -27.95 0.99
N ARG A 532 25.30 -27.30 0.04
CA ARG A 532 26.20 -27.98 -0.91
C ARG A 532 27.47 -28.55 -0.27
N ARG A 533 28.01 -27.88 0.77
CA ARG A 533 29.23 -28.35 1.44
C ARG A 533 29.03 -29.59 2.31
N ARG A 534 27.81 -29.86 2.80
CA ARG A 534 27.50 -31.09 3.55
C ARG A 534 27.05 -32.26 2.66
N GLY A 535 26.45 -31.99 1.50
CA GLY A 535 25.96 -33.04 0.57
C GLY A 535 26.99 -33.52 -0.47
N GLY A 536 28.13 -32.84 -0.62
CA GLY A 536 29.20 -33.23 -1.56
C GLY A 536 30.27 -34.11 -0.92
N THR A 537 30.16 -35.42 -1.12
CA THR A 537 31.23 -36.43 -1.09
C THR A 537 32.38 -36.24 -0.07
N ALA A 538 32.23 -36.87 1.10
CA ALA A 538 33.34 -37.59 1.71
C ALA A 538 33.67 -38.81 0.83
N ALA A 539 34.41 -38.60 -0.26
CA ALA A 539 34.96 -39.67 -1.07
C ALA A 539 36.32 -39.23 -1.63
N GLY A 540 37.38 -39.85 -1.11
CA GLY A 540 38.71 -39.85 -1.72
C GLY A 540 39.67 -38.80 -1.17
N GLU A 541 40.40 -39.15 -0.11
CA GLU A 541 41.87 -39.22 -0.14
C GLU A 541 42.37 -39.72 1.22
N ALA A 542 42.49 -41.05 1.32
CA ALA A 542 43.27 -41.72 2.35
C ALA A 542 44.63 -42.11 1.75
N GLY A 543 45.70 -41.62 2.36
CA GLY A 543 47.09 -42.01 2.11
C GLY A 543 47.99 -40.78 2.29
N GLY A 544 49.03 -40.76 3.11
CA GLY A 544 49.67 -41.72 3.98
C GLY A 544 50.82 -40.97 4.69
N ALA A 545 51.18 -41.45 5.87
CA ALA A 545 52.08 -40.84 6.86
C ALA A 545 53.43 -40.26 6.39
N SER A 546 53.96 -39.27 7.13
CA SER A 546 55.17 -39.50 7.94
C SER A 546 55.50 -38.38 8.96
N ARG A 547 55.85 -38.87 10.16
CA ARG A 547 56.47 -38.29 11.36
C ARG A 547 57.44 -37.10 11.22
N GLY A 548 57.49 -36.29 12.28
CA GLY A 548 58.66 -35.49 12.68
C GLY A 548 58.39 -34.66 13.95
N ASP A 549 59.02 -35.07 15.06
CA ASP A 549 58.98 -34.45 16.39
C ASP A 549 59.48 -32.99 16.44
N ALA A 550 58.93 -32.19 17.37
CA ALA A 550 59.66 -31.48 18.45
C ALA A 550 58.89 -30.24 18.97
N ALA A 551 58.54 -30.26 20.26
CA ALA A 551 58.25 -29.07 21.06
C ALA A 551 59.58 -28.46 21.58
N PRO A 552 59.65 -27.20 22.10
CA PRO A 552 59.04 -26.90 23.41
C PRO A 552 58.43 -25.48 23.61
N GLN A 553 57.37 -25.49 24.42
CA GLN A 553 56.95 -24.59 25.53
C GLN A 553 57.53 -23.16 25.69
N ALA A 554 56.62 -22.18 25.86
CA ALA A 554 56.45 -21.35 27.08
C ALA A 554 55.15 -20.50 26.94
N ALA A 555 54.08 -20.77 27.70
CA ALA A 555 53.65 -20.05 28.91
C ALA A 555 53.44 -18.53 28.69
N GLY A 556 52.30 -17.89 28.88
CA GLY A 556 50.96 -18.27 29.36
C GLY A 556 50.20 -16.96 29.63
N ALA A 557 48.88 -16.91 29.39
CA ALA A 557 47.95 -15.98 30.04
C ALA A 557 46.53 -16.31 29.57
N ALA A 558 45.61 -16.40 30.54
CA ALA A 558 44.25 -16.85 30.40
C ALA A 558 43.43 -16.05 29.35
N ALA A 559 42.87 -16.76 28.37
CA ALA A 559 41.72 -16.32 27.62
C ALA A 559 40.54 -17.18 28.08
N GLY A 560 39.50 -16.53 28.60
CA GLY A 560 38.23 -17.17 28.94
C GLY A 560 37.67 -17.91 27.74
N GLU A 561 37.20 -19.11 28.00
CA GLU A 561 36.66 -20.03 27.00
C GLU A 561 35.58 -19.37 26.16
N ALA A 562 35.85 -19.31 24.86
CA ALA A 562 34.84 -19.13 23.84
C ALA A 562 33.87 -20.32 23.92
N ALA A 563 32.67 -20.08 24.43
CA ALA A 563 31.55 -20.99 24.29
C ALA A 563 31.04 -20.95 22.84
N GLY A 564 31.83 -21.54 21.93
CA GLY A 564 31.44 -21.82 20.54
C GLY A 564 30.46 -22.99 20.48
N GLY A 565 29.26 -22.82 21.04
CA GLY A 565 28.14 -23.73 20.81
C GLY A 565 27.55 -23.48 19.43
N GLY A 566 27.52 -24.51 18.58
CA GLY A 566 26.95 -24.47 17.22
C GLY A 566 25.42 -24.36 17.18
N GLY A 567 24.85 -23.35 17.81
CA GLY A 567 23.42 -23.02 17.75
C GLY A 567 23.04 -22.27 16.47
N GLU A 568 21.79 -22.39 16.06
CA GLU A 568 21.21 -21.66 14.92
C GLU A 568 21.16 -20.14 15.21
N PRO A 569 21.51 -19.25 14.26
CA PRO A 569 21.55 -17.81 14.50
C PRO A 569 20.18 -17.24 14.89
N ARG A 570 20.13 -16.40 15.93
CA ARG A 570 18.89 -15.77 16.41
C ARG A 570 18.32 -14.79 15.37
N PRO A 571 16.99 -14.63 15.26
CA PRO A 571 16.40 -13.72 14.28
C PRO A 571 16.75 -12.25 14.55
N LEU A 572 17.03 -11.50 13.49
CA LEU A 572 16.90 -10.04 13.45
C LEU A 572 15.88 -9.72 12.35
N TYR A 573 14.73 -9.18 12.73
CA TYR A 573 13.62 -9.02 11.80
C TYR A 573 13.86 -7.80 10.88
N LEU A 574 13.56 -7.92 9.59
CA LEU A 574 13.59 -6.83 8.62
C LEU A 574 12.15 -6.47 8.24
N ILE A 575 11.63 -5.34 8.72
CA ILE A 575 10.25 -4.91 8.42
C ILE A 575 10.33 -3.73 7.47
N GLY A 576 9.67 -3.82 6.33
CA GLY A 576 9.81 -2.76 5.34
C GLY A 576 9.12 -3.02 4.02
N ASP A 577 9.31 -2.10 3.09
CA ASP A 577 8.91 -2.30 1.69
C ASP A 577 9.83 -3.33 0.98
N SER A 578 9.82 -3.37 -0.35
CA SER A 578 10.59 -4.33 -1.14
C SER A 578 12.11 -4.26 -0.89
N HIS A 579 12.65 -3.16 -0.36
CA HIS A 579 14.06 -3.05 -0.05
C HIS A 579 14.54 -4.00 1.05
N CYS A 580 13.64 -4.58 1.85
CA CYS A 580 14.03 -5.61 2.83
C CYS A 580 14.50 -6.92 2.16
N LEU A 581 14.10 -7.19 0.91
CA LEU A 581 14.40 -8.45 0.23
C LEU A 581 15.89 -8.63 -0.07
N SER A 582 16.60 -7.54 -0.37
CA SER A 582 18.03 -7.56 -0.70
C SER A 582 18.92 -8.08 0.44
N ALA A 583 18.49 -7.87 1.69
CA ALA A 583 19.20 -8.35 2.88
C ALA A 583 18.58 -9.61 3.50
N ALA A 584 17.39 -10.04 3.05
CA ALA A 584 16.70 -11.21 3.58
C ALA A 584 17.57 -12.47 3.54
N TRP A 585 17.48 -13.28 4.60
CA TRP A 585 18.13 -14.59 4.74
C TRP A 585 19.66 -14.57 4.77
N ARG A 586 20.26 -13.41 5.05
CA ARG A 586 21.69 -13.28 5.33
C ARG A 586 21.98 -13.21 6.82
N GLU A 587 23.23 -13.53 7.14
CA GLU A 587 23.75 -13.40 8.50
C GLU A 587 24.43 -12.04 8.66
N VAL A 588 24.24 -11.45 9.84
CA VAL A 588 24.96 -10.26 10.33
C VAL A 588 25.36 -10.49 11.78
N GLU A 589 26.20 -9.63 12.33
CA GLU A 589 26.56 -9.63 13.73
C GLU A 589 25.91 -8.45 14.45
N LEU A 590 25.31 -8.72 15.62
CA LEU A 590 24.77 -7.70 16.51
C LEU A 590 25.31 -7.96 17.91
N ARG A 591 26.12 -7.03 18.43
CA ARG A 591 26.75 -7.13 19.77
C ARG A 591 27.48 -8.48 19.99
N GLY A 592 28.25 -8.94 19.00
CA GLY A 592 28.98 -10.22 19.08
C GLY A 592 28.14 -11.47 18.79
N GLU A 593 26.82 -11.34 18.63
CA GLU A 593 25.94 -12.47 18.32
C GLU A 593 25.66 -12.56 16.81
N ARG A 594 25.78 -13.77 16.25
CA ARG A 594 25.35 -14.06 14.88
C ARG A 594 23.82 -14.04 14.78
N ARG A 595 23.30 -13.22 13.87
CA ARG A 595 21.86 -13.03 13.64
C ARG A 595 21.48 -13.35 12.21
N LEU A 596 20.31 -13.98 12.02
CA LEU A 596 19.71 -14.21 10.70
C LEU A 596 18.68 -13.13 10.40
N LEU A 597 18.86 -12.42 9.29
CA LEU A 597 17.93 -11.41 8.81
C LEU A 597 16.65 -12.06 8.26
N ARG A 598 15.52 -11.88 8.95
CA ARG A 598 14.23 -12.47 8.55
C ARG A 598 13.27 -11.42 8.00
N PRO A 599 12.82 -11.52 6.74
CA PRO A 599 11.95 -10.51 6.15
C PRO A 599 10.52 -10.58 6.70
N LEU A 600 9.96 -9.40 6.94
CA LEU A 600 8.55 -9.12 7.20
C LEU A 600 8.14 -8.04 6.19
N LEU A 601 7.84 -8.49 4.96
CA LEU A 601 7.55 -7.60 3.83
C LEU A 601 6.20 -6.90 4.02
N VAL A 602 6.20 -5.60 3.78
CA VAL A 602 5.02 -4.72 3.76
C VAL A 602 4.94 -4.04 2.39
N THR A 603 4.21 -4.66 1.47
CA THR A 603 4.17 -4.29 0.05
C THR A 603 3.62 -2.88 -0.16
N GLY A 604 4.39 -2.03 -0.84
CA GLY A 604 3.97 -0.67 -1.20
C GLY A 604 3.82 0.29 -0.01
N CYS A 605 4.43 -0.04 1.13
CA CYS A 605 4.35 0.79 2.32
C CYS A 605 5.12 2.11 2.14
N LYS A 606 4.43 3.21 2.36
CA LYS A 606 4.99 4.56 2.53
C LYS A 606 4.91 4.89 4.01
N ILE A 607 5.87 5.64 4.53
CA ILE A 607 5.78 6.22 5.88
C ILE A 607 4.48 7.03 6.00
N TRP A 608 4.09 7.75 4.92
CA TRP A 608 2.82 8.46 4.85
C TRP A 608 1.59 7.59 5.15
N HIS A 609 1.59 6.31 4.75
CA HIS A 609 0.48 5.39 5.01
C HIS A 609 0.30 5.05 6.49
N LEU A 610 1.33 5.23 7.32
CA LEU A 610 1.34 4.83 8.73
C LEU A 610 0.82 5.93 9.67
N ARG A 611 0.33 7.05 9.15
CA ARG A 611 -0.34 8.09 9.94
C ARG A 611 -1.60 7.56 10.64
N PRO A 612 -1.99 8.10 11.80
CA PRO A 612 -3.15 7.63 12.56
C PRO A 612 -4.46 7.57 11.73
N ALA A 613 -4.75 8.62 10.95
CA ALA A 613 -5.97 8.72 10.14
C ALA A 613 -6.02 7.79 8.91
N SER A 614 -4.93 7.08 8.59
CA SER A 614 -4.92 6.17 7.44
C SER A 614 -5.72 4.90 7.75
N LEU A 615 -6.57 4.50 6.80
CA LEU A 615 -7.28 3.22 6.75
C LEU A 615 -6.74 2.32 5.64
N PHE A 616 -5.64 2.70 4.98
CA PHE A 616 -5.17 2.02 3.77
C PHE A 616 -4.50 0.67 4.10
N TYR A 617 -4.68 -0.33 3.23
CA TYR A 617 -4.20 -1.70 3.51
C TYR A 617 -2.69 -1.85 3.82
N PRO A 618 -1.75 -1.04 3.31
CA PRO A 618 -0.34 -1.17 3.71
C PRO A 618 -0.14 -0.91 5.20
N LYS A 619 -0.98 -0.07 5.83
CA LYS A 619 -0.96 0.11 7.29
C LYS A 619 -1.45 -1.15 8.00
N ALA A 620 -2.55 -1.74 7.54
CA ALA A 620 -3.05 -3.02 8.07
C ALA A 620 -2.01 -4.14 7.94
N GLN A 621 -1.27 -4.19 6.81
CA GLN A 621 -0.18 -5.15 6.64
C GLN A 621 1.01 -4.86 7.56
N PHE A 622 1.38 -3.60 7.75
CA PHE A 622 2.43 -3.21 8.70
C PHE A 622 2.05 -3.64 10.13
N GLU A 623 0.81 -3.38 10.54
CA GLU A 623 0.29 -3.79 11.85
C GLU A 623 0.28 -5.32 11.99
N ALA A 624 -0.13 -6.06 10.95
CA ALA A 624 -0.04 -7.51 10.93
C ALA A 624 1.41 -8.01 11.05
N ALA A 625 2.36 -7.38 10.36
CA ALA A 625 3.78 -7.72 10.45
C ALA A 625 4.36 -7.45 11.85
N VAL A 626 4.04 -6.31 12.45
CA VAL A 626 4.46 -5.99 13.83
C VAL A 626 3.83 -6.96 14.84
N ALA A 627 2.58 -7.37 14.63
CA ALA A 627 1.90 -8.32 15.51
C ALA A 627 2.58 -9.71 15.54
N LEU A 628 3.34 -10.07 14.49
CA LEU A 628 4.12 -11.31 14.44
C LEU A 628 5.41 -11.28 15.26
N LEU A 629 5.89 -10.10 15.66
CA LEU A 629 7.12 -9.99 16.43
C LEU A 629 6.96 -10.64 17.81
N PRO A 630 7.97 -11.37 18.31
CA PRO A 630 8.06 -11.74 19.73
C PRO A 630 8.10 -10.51 20.66
N GLU A 631 7.87 -10.70 21.97
CA GLU A 631 7.88 -9.61 22.95
C GLU A 631 9.22 -8.86 23.00
N CYS A 632 10.33 -9.60 23.01
CA CYS A 632 11.70 -9.08 23.06
C CYS A 632 12.38 -9.04 21.67
N ALA A 633 11.60 -8.74 20.62
CA ALA A 633 12.12 -8.73 19.26
C ALA A 633 13.11 -7.58 19.03
N GLN A 634 14.09 -7.84 18.17
CA GLN A 634 14.97 -6.84 17.59
C GLN A 634 14.64 -6.73 16.11
N ALA A 635 14.35 -5.52 15.63
CA ALA A 635 13.89 -5.31 14.25
C ALA A 635 14.56 -4.10 13.57
N VAL A 636 14.97 -4.30 12.32
CA VAL A 636 15.41 -3.25 11.41
C VAL A 636 14.21 -2.78 10.60
N LEU A 637 13.94 -1.47 10.58
CA LEU A 637 12.91 -0.86 9.75
C LEU A 637 13.51 -0.29 8.47
N VAL A 638 12.98 -0.71 7.32
CA VAL A 638 13.41 -0.31 5.97
C VAL A 638 12.23 0.32 5.23
N LEU A 639 12.07 1.63 5.40
CA LEU A 639 10.96 2.40 4.83
C LEU A 639 11.44 3.77 4.35
N GLY A 640 10.69 4.38 3.43
CA GLY A 640 10.85 5.77 3.03
C GLY A 640 11.37 5.98 1.61
N GLU A 641 11.81 4.92 0.91
CA GLU A 641 12.27 5.05 -0.48
C GLU A 641 11.12 5.54 -1.37
N ILE A 642 9.93 4.92 -1.23
CA ILE A 642 8.77 5.28 -2.05
C ILE A 642 8.27 6.71 -1.72
N ASP A 643 8.37 7.14 -0.45
CA ASP A 643 8.07 8.51 -0.05
C ASP A 643 9.00 9.51 -0.78
N CYS A 644 10.29 9.20 -0.85
CA CYS A 644 11.29 10.05 -1.52
C CYS A 644 11.19 10.00 -3.05
N ARG A 645 10.87 8.82 -3.63
CA ARG A 645 10.79 8.62 -5.07
C ARG A 645 9.66 9.41 -5.71
N GLU A 646 8.48 9.38 -5.09
CA GLU A 646 7.27 9.97 -5.67
C GLU A 646 6.39 10.69 -4.65
N GLY A 647 6.31 10.21 -3.40
CA GLY A 647 5.33 10.69 -2.43
C GLY A 647 5.46 12.18 -2.12
N LEU A 648 6.67 12.63 -1.80
CA LEU A 648 6.96 14.03 -1.45
C LEU A 648 6.75 14.97 -2.64
N LEU A 649 7.24 14.59 -3.82
CA LEU A 649 7.11 15.40 -5.04
C LEU A 649 5.64 15.61 -5.43
N LEU A 650 4.85 14.54 -5.40
CA LEU A 650 3.42 14.61 -5.70
C LEU A 650 2.67 15.44 -4.68
N ALA A 651 3.03 15.36 -3.39
CA ALA A 651 2.38 16.15 -2.34
C ALA A 651 2.64 17.65 -2.52
N VAL A 652 3.88 18.04 -2.85
CA VAL A 652 4.23 19.45 -3.14
C VAL A 652 3.55 19.93 -4.42
N GLN A 653 3.59 19.13 -5.49
CA GLN A 653 2.92 19.47 -6.75
C GLN A 653 1.42 19.70 -6.55
N LYS A 654 0.79 18.87 -5.72
CA LYS A 654 -0.63 18.98 -5.37
C LYS A 654 -0.94 20.11 -4.37
N GLY A 655 0.04 20.91 -3.97
CA GLY A 655 -0.17 22.03 -3.04
C GLY A 655 -0.46 21.61 -1.59
N LYS A 656 -0.17 20.35 -1.24
CA LYS A 656 -0.32 19.85 0.13
C LYS A 656 0.75 20.38 1.08
N TYR A 657 1.94 20.60 0.54
CA TYR A 657 3.08 21.21 1.24
C TYR A 657 3.65 22.31 0.36
N ASP A 658 4.16 23.37 0.98
CA ASP A 658 4.76 24.51 0.30
C ASP A 658 6.16 24.18 -0.24
N SER A 659 6.83 23.17 0.31
CA SER A 659 8.16 22.75 -0.13
C SER A 659 8.44 21.27 0.13
N VAL A 660 9.45 20.73 -0.56
CA VAL A 660 9.96 19.38 -0.30
C VAL A 660 10.46 19.28 1.15
N ALA A 661 11.13 20.31 1.68
CA ALA A 661 11.62 20.35 3.05
C ALA A 661 10.48 20.21 4.08
N GLU A 662 9.38 20.95 3.90
CA GLU A 662 8.20 20.82 4.75
C GLU A 662 7.57 19.42 4.65
N GLY A 663 7.47 18.86 3.44
CA GLY A 663 7.00 17.50 3.25
C GLY A 663 7.88 16.45 3.94
N ILE A 664 9.20 16.63 3.91
CA ILE A 664 10.17 15.79 4.63
C ILE A 664 9.91 15.88 6.13
N ASP A 665 9.81 17.09 6.69
CA ASP A 665 9.57 17.31 8.11
C ASP A 665 8.25 16.67 8.58
N ALA A 666 7.17 16.82 7.79
CA ALA A 666 5.89 16.20 8.07
C ALA A 666 5.97 14.66 8.05
N THR A 667 6.67 14.10 7.07
CA THR A 667 6.82 12.64 6.90
C THR A 667 7.72 12.04 7.99
N VAL A 668 8.84 12.68 8.32
CA VAL A 668 9.70 12.30 9.46
C VAL A 668 8.92 12.40 10.78
N GLY A 669 8.06 13.42 10.93
CA GLY A 669 7.18 13.55 12.08
C GLY A 669 6.17 12.41 12.23
N ILE A 670 5.62 11.91 11.11
CA ILE A 670 4.80 10.68 11.11
C ILE A 670 5.64 9.49 11.56
N TYR A 671 6.85 9.33 11.01
CA TYR A 671 7.71 8.21 11.35
C TYR A 671 8.07 8.20 12.84
N LEU A 672 8.49 9.33 13.40
CA LEU A 672 8.83 9.43 14.82
C LEU A 672 7.63 9.20 15.75
N ARG A 673 6.41 9.56 15.35
CA ARG A 673 5.20 9.23 16.13
C ARG A 673 4.99 7.72 16.17
N LEU A 674 5.03 7.06 15.02
CA LEU A 674 4.93 5.61 14.91
C LEU A 674 5.99 4.90 15.78
N LEU A 675 7.24 5.32 15.71
CA LEU A 675 8.33 4.71 16.49
C LEU A 675 8.12 4.82 18.00
N ARG A 676 7.59 5.97 18.47
CA ARG A 676 7.22 6.15 19.88
C ARG A 676 6.06 5.24 20.28
N GLU A 677 5.04 5.13 19.45
CA GLU A 677 3.88 4.27 19.70
C GLU A 677 4.31 2.79 19.79
N LEU A 678 5.17 2.33 18.87
CA LEU A 678 5.70 0.96 18.88
C LEU A 678 6.53 0.66 20.13
N LEU A 679 7.48 1.53 20.48
CA LEU A 679 8.34 1.32 21.66
C LEU A 679 7.60 1.52 22.98
N GLY A 680 6.55 2.35 22.99
CA GLY A 680 5.68 2.57 24.16
C GLY A 680 4.71 1.42 24.40
N SER A 681 4.16 0.83 23.34
CA SER A 681 3.24 -0.32 23.44
C SER A 681 3.95 -1.67 23.58
N ARG A 682 5.25 -1.76 23.25
CA ARG A 682 6.04 -3.01 23.32
C ARG A 682 7.35 -2.80 24.11
N PRO A 683 7.37 -3.09 25.43
CA PRO A 683 8.53 -2.82 26.29
C PRO A 683 9.80 -3.61 25.94
N GLY A 684 9.68 -4.80 25.35
CA GLY A 684 10.82 -5.62 24.94
C GLY A 684 11.36 -5.33 23.53
N LEU A 685 10.67 -4.52 22.74
CA LEU A 685 11.05 -4.23 21.36
C LEU A 685 12.25 -3.26 21.30
N GLU A 686 13.23 -3.58 20.45
CA GLU A 686 14.36 -2.73 20.08
C GLU A 686 14.37 -2.52 18.56
N LEU A 687 14.52 -1.26 18.13
CA LEU A 687 14.38 -0.83 16.74
C LEU A 687 15.67 -0.22 16.19
N PHE A 688 16.02 -0.66 14.99
CA PHE A 688 17.14 -0.15 14.20
C PHE A 688 16.61 0.46 12.90
N LEU A 689 16.89 1.72 12.62
CA LEU A 689 16.41 2.38 11.41
C LEU A 689 17.46 2.29 10.31
N HIS A 690 17.09 1.63 9.22
CA HIS A 690 17.89 1.60 8.01
C HIS A 690 17.83 2.98 7.33
N PRO A 691 18.96 3.53 6.84
CA PRO A 691 18.95 4.77 6.06
C PRO A 691 18.21 4.56 4.74
N VAL A 692 17.48 5.56 4.23
CA VAL A 692 16.68 5.38 3.00
C VAL A 692 17.61 5.03 1.81
N PRO A 693 17.35 3.94 1.06
CA PRO A 693 18.18 3.54 -0.08
C PRO A 693 18.27 4.60 -1.20
N PRO A 694 19.47 5.09 -1.60
CA PRO A 694 19.63 6.12 -2.62
C PRO A 694 19.76 5.56 -4.05
N VAL A 695 18.84 4.66 -4.42
CA VAL A 695 18.92 3.82 -5.63
C VAL A 695 18.76 4.60 -6.94
N LEU A 696 17.77 5.50 -7.03
CA LEU A 696 17.48 6.26 -8.25
C LEU A 696 18.27 7.56 -8.29
N ASN A 697 18.80 7.89 -9.47
CA ASN A 697 19.59 9.12 -9.67
C ASN A 697 18.71 10.37 -9.51
N GLU A 698 17.50 10.33 -10.06
CA GLU A 698 16.56 11.45 -10.19
C GLU A 698 16.07 11.95 -8.83
N THR A 699 15.95 11.04 -7.86
CA THR A 699 15.39 11.33 -6.52
C THR A 699 16.45 11.30 -5.43
N ARG A 700 17.71 10.97 -5.75
CA ARG A 700 18.81 10.90 -4.79
C ARG A 700 18.97 12.16 -3.94
N PRO A 701 18.90 13.39 -4.48
CA PRO A 701 19.05 14.57 -3.62
C PRO A 701 17.94 14.68 -2.56
N ILE A 702 16.71 14.25 -2.88
CA ILE A 702 15.60 14.17 -1.91
C ILE A 702 15.91 13.14 -0.83
N VAL A 703 16.42 11.96 -1.24
CA VAL A 703 16.84 10.90 -0.32
C VAL A 703 17.95 11.38 0.62
N VAL A 704 18.94 12.12 0.11
CA VAL A 704 20.02 12.73 0.92
C VAL A 704 19.45 13.68 1.97
N SER A 705 18.57 14.59 1.56
CA SER A 705 17.90 15.52 2.48
C SER A 705 17.04 14.79 3.51
N PHE A 706 16.28 13.78 3.10
CA PHE A 706 15.43 12.98 3.97
C PHE A 706 16.25 12.20 5.00
N ALA A 707 17.32 11.52 4.57
CA ALA A 707 18.21 10.76 5.45
C ALA A 707 18.86 11.67 6.50
N ALA A 708 19.33 12.86 6.11
CA ALA A 708 19.88 13.85 7.04
C ALA A 708 18.83 14.34 8.06
N ALA A 709 17.62 14.66 7.60
CA ALA A 709 16.51 15.09 8.46
C ALA A 709 16.11 13.98 9.44
N LEU A 710 15.97 12.73 8.97
CA LEU A 710 15.63 11.58 9.79
C LEU A 710 16.70 11.31 10.86
N LYS A 711 17.99 11.28 10.47
CA LYS A 711 19.12 11.10 11.40
C LYS A 711 19.09 12.15 12.52
N LYS A 712 18.95 13.43 12.15
CA LYS A 712 18.85 14.54 13.11
C LYS A 712 17.64 14.40 14.04
N ALA A 713 16.49 14.05 13.48
CA ALA A 713 15.24 13.92 14.23
C ALA A 713 15.28 12.74 15.22
N VAL A 714 15.86 11.61 14.83
CA VAL A 714 16.08 10.46 15.71
C VAL A 714 17.06 10.80 16.82
N ALA A 715 18.18 11.45 16.53
CA ALA A 715 19.13 11.90 17.55
C ALA A 715 18.45 12.81 18.58
N LYS A 716 17.65 13.79 18.11
CA LYS A 716 16.86 14.68 18.99
C LYS A 716 15.81 13.92 19.82
N ALA A 717 15.15 12.92 19.24
CA ALA A 717 14.16 12.11 19.95
C ALA A 717 14.81 11.28 21.06
N ARG A 718 15.98 10.68 20.79
CA ARG A 718 16.76 9.90 21.77
C ARG A 718 17.26 10.76 22.93
N THR A 719 17.73 11.98 22.67
CA THR A 719 18.16 12.89 23.75
C THR A 719 17.00 13.44 24.57
N GLY A 720 15.83 13.62 23.94
CA GLY A 720 14.60 14.03 24.63
C GLY A 720 13.95 12.96 25.50
N ASP A 721 14.21 11.68 25.22
CA ASP A 721 13.78 10.53 26.04
C ASP A 721 14.93 9.52 26.18
N PRO A 722 15.87 9.76 27.12
CA PRO A 722 17.03 8.88 27.33
C PRO A 722 16.66 7.48 27.84
N GLY A 723 15.46 7.30 28.39
CA GLY A 723 15.03 6.05 29.01
C GLY A 723 14.56 5.03 27.99
N VAL A 724 13.51 5.37 27.23
CA VAL A 724 12.91 4.45 26.25
C VAL A 724 13.58 4.60 24.89
N LEU A 725 13.51 5.79 24.28
CA LEU A 725 14.04 5.99 22.93
C LEU A 725 15.57 5.95 22.91
N GLY A 726 16.23 6.53 23.92
CA GLY A 726 17.69 6.55 24.02
C GLY A 726 18.33 5.17 24.00
N ARG A 727 17.68 4.18 24.63
CA ARG A 727 18.18 2.80 24.78
C ARG A 727 17.71 1.83 23.70
N ARG A 728 16.55 2.09 23.06
CA ARG A 728 15.87 1.10 22.21
C ARG A 728 15.64 1.55 20.77
N LEU A 729 16.00 2.79 20.42
CA LEU A 729 15.90 3.31 19.07
C LEU A 729 17.29 3.68 18.55
N HIS A 730 17.71 3.07 17.44
CA HIS A 730 19.03 3.25 16.86
C HIS A 730 18.91 3.67 15.40
N TYR A 731 19.68 4.67 14.96
CA TYR A 731 19.83 4.98 13.54
C TYR A 731 21.10 4.32 13.02
N LEU A 732 21.00 3.53 11.95
CA LEU A 732 22.14 2.81 11.38
C LEU A 732 22.93 3.74 10.45
N ASP A 733 24.02 4.29 10.96
CA ASP A 733 24.79 5.33 10.28
C ASP A 733 25.78 4.75 9.27
N PHE A 734 25.29 4.45 8.08
CA PHE A 734 26.10 3.98 6.94
C PHE A 734 25.69 4.57 5.58
N PHE A 735 24.82 5.58 5.55
CA PHE A 735 24.30 6.16 4.31
C PHE A 735 25.41 6.65 3.36
N ASP A 736 26.36 7.41 3.89
CA ASP A 736 27.46 7.99 3.09
C ASP A 736 28.33 6.89 2.46
N GLY A 737 28.44 5.72 3.12
CA GLY A 737 29.17 4.57 2.60
C GLY A 737 28.53 3.90 1.39
N MET A 738 27.29 4.26 1.05
CA MET A 738 26.59 3.81 -0.17
C MET A 738 26.88 4.70 -1.38
N LEU A 739 27.48 5.88 -1.18
CA LEU A 739 27.67 6.88 -2.23
C LEU A 739 29.16 7.07 -2.53
N VAL A 740 29.46 7.43 -3.77
CA VAL A 740 30.81 7.82 -4.22
C VAL A 740 30.75 9.11 -5.06
N PRO A 741 31.82 9.92 -5.08
CA PRO A 741 31.89 11.05 -5.99
C PRO A 741 31.70 10.63 -7.45
N PRO A 742 31.12 11.50 -8.31
CA PRO A 742 30.99 11.22 -9.74
C PRO A 742 32.30 10.79 -10.39
N GLY A 743 32.24 9.76 -11.25
CA GLY A 743 33.41 9.28 -11.99
C GLY A 743 34.36 8.37 -11.18
N THR A 744 34.00 8.02 -9.95
CA THR A 744 34.75 7.03 -9.15
C THR A 744 34.59 5.63 -9.77
N VAL A 745 35.67 5.06 -10.30
CA VAL A 745 35.72 3.66 -10.74
C VAL A 745 36.13 2.80 -9.54
N LEU A 746 35.19 2.04 -9.00
CA LEU A 746 35.50 1.01 -8.00
C LEU A 746 35.91 -0.26 -8.73
N VAL A 747 37.14 -0.73 -8.50
CA VAL A 747 37.59 -2.03 -8.96
C VAL A 747 36.94 -3.09 -8.05
N PRO A 748 36.16 -4.04 -8.59
CA PRO A 748 35.58 -5.11 -7.79
C PRO A 748 36.68 -5.95 -7.13
N PRO A 749 36.50 -6.43 -5.88
CA PRO A 749 37.41 -7.39 -5.29
C PRO A 749 37.45 -8.66 -6.15
N GLY A 750 38.63 -9.01 -6.71
CA GLY A 750 38.83 -10.21 -7.52
C GLY A 750 38.95 -10.00 -9.04
N ALA A 751 38.96 -8.76 -9.53
CA ALA A 751 39.10 -8.44 -10.96
C ALA A 751 40.55 -8.38 -11.49
N GLU A 752 41.52 -9.03 -10.83
CA GLU A 752 42.83 -9.32 -11.43
C GLU A 752 42.78 -10.67 -12.14
N ALA A 753 42.07 -10.73 -13.30
CA ALA A 753 42.33 -11.63 -14.44
C ALA A 753 41.07 -11.81 -15.33
N ALA A 754 40.67 -10.80 -16.08
CA ALA A 754 40.08 -10.96 -17.43
C ALA A 754 39.88 -9.57 -18.07
N GLY A 755 40.28 -9.45 -19.33
CA GLY A 755 40.42 -8.19 -20.06
C GLY A 755 39.18 -7.29 -20.12
N VAL A 756 39.47 -6.00 -20.10
CA VAL A 756 38.55 -4.86 -20.23
C VAL A 756 37.92 -4.85 -21.64
N ALA A 757 36.64 -5.22 -21.76
CA ALA A 757 35.70 -4.73 -22.79
C ALA A 757 34.33 -5.44 -22.68
N ALA A 758 33.44 -5.00 -21.77
CA ALA A 758 31.97 -5.20 -21.85
C ALA A 758 31.26 -4.62 -20.60
N VAL A 759 31.25 -3.30 -20.41
CA VAL A 759 30.40 -2.66 -19.37
C VAL A 759 29.66 -1.42 -19.92
N ALA A 760 29.59 -1.25 -21.24
CA ALA A 760 29.02 -0.03 -21.84
C ALA A 760 27.55 -0.15 -22.33
N ASP A 761 26.99 -1.35 -22.49
CA ASP A 761 25.65 -1.50 -23.11
C ASP A 761 24.48 -1.78 -22.15
N GLY A 762 24.74 -1.96 -20.85
CA GLY A 762 23.68 -2.20 -19.85
C GLY A 762 23.01 -0.93 -19.30
N ALA A 763 23.69 0.22 -19.36
CA ALA A 763 23.20 1.48 -18.78
C ALA A 763 22.23 2.23 -19.70
N ALA A 764 22.27 1.98 -21.02
CA ALA A 764 21.43 2.66 -21.99
C ALA A 764 19.98 2.12 -22.01
N ALA A 765 19.77 0.84 -21.69
CA ALA A 765 18.43 0.24 -21.65
C ALA A 765 17.59 0.70 -20.45
N ALA A 766 18.22 1.00 -19.31
CA ALA A 766 17.53 1.51 -18.11
C ALA A 766 17.02 2.96 -18.28
N ALA A 767 17.70 3.77 -19.10
CA ALA A 767 17.27 5.13 -19.40
C ALA A 767 16.07 5.17 -20.39
N ALA A 768 15.95 4.18 -21.28
CA ALA A 768 14.84 4.10 -22.23
C ALA A 768 13.50 3.72 -21.57
N ALA A 769 13.54 2.90 -20.52
CA ALA A 769 12.34 2.49 -19.77
C ALA A 769 11.72 3.63 -18.92
N ALA A 770 12.48 4.67 -18.58
CA ALA A 770 12.00 5.83 -17.82
C ALA A 770 11.29 6.88 -18.70
N GLY A 771 11.34 6.76 -20.04
CA GLY A 771 10.89 7.77 -21.00
C GLY A 771 9.63 7.43 -21.80
N ALA A 772 9.17 6.17 -21.85
CA ALA A 772 8.16 5.73 -22.84
C ALA A 772 6.79 5.33 -22.27
N ALA A 773 6.30 6.02 -21.22
CA ALA A 773 4.95 5.82 -20.68
C ALA A 773 3.99 6.96 -21.07
N ALA A 774 3.83 7.21 -22.37
CA ALA A 774 2.86 8.15 -22.90
C ALA A 774 2.06 7.53 -24.06
N GLY A 775 0.81 7.17 -23.80
CA GLY A 775 -0.23 7.11 -24.83
C GLY A 775 -1.09 5.85 -24.88
N ALA A 776 -2.42 6.11 -24.92
CA ALA A 776 -3.54 5.28 -25.37
C ALA A 776 -4.19 4.29 -24.38
N GLY A 777 -5.50 4.50 -24.16
CA GLY A 777 -6.39 3.69 -23.34
C GLY A 777 -7.40 2.87 -24.14
N ALA A 778 -8.00 1.88 -23.48
CA ALA A 778 -9.31 1.29 -23.77
C ALA A 778 -9.75 0.41 -22.58
N ALA A 779 -11.06 0.35 -22.34
CA ALA A 779 -11.70 -0.21 -21.14
C ALA A 779 -11.72 -1.74 -21.06
N ALA A 780 -11.42 -2.31 -19.88
CA ALA A 780 -11.79 -3.64 -19.41
C ALA A 780 -11.64 -3.74 -17.87
N ALA A 781 -12.36 -4.68 -17.24
CA ALA A 781 -12.72 -4.85 -15.82
C ALA A 781 -11.62 -4.69 -14.73
N PRO A 782 -11.98 -4.41 -13.45
CA PRO A 782 -11.07 -3.78 -12.49
C PRO A 782 -10.12 -4.79 -11.85
N ALA A 783 -8.93 -4.91 -12.43
CA ALA A 783 -7.73 -5.40 -11.76
C ALA A 783 -7.25 -4.35 -10.73
N VAL A 784 -6.63 -4.83 -9.66
CA VAL A 784 -6.16 -4.06 -8.50
C VAL A 784 -5.17 -2.97 -8.92
N ALA A 785 -5.67 -1.76 -9.08
CA ALA A 785 -4.84 -0.58 -9.07
C ALA A 785 -4.52 -0.22 -7.62
N ALA A 786 -3.37 -0.69 -7.11
CA ALA A 786 -2.63 0.13 -6.16
C ALA A 786 -2.54 1.51 -6.81
N ALA A 787 -3.06 2.55 -6.14
CA ALA A 787 -3.18 3.90 -6.68
C ALA A 787 -1.85 4.40 -7.25
N GLY A 788 -1.61 4.11 -8.53
CA GLY A 788 -0.54 4.66 -9.32
C GLY A 788 -0.91 6.10 -9.57
N ALA A 789 -0.18 7.00 -8.91
CA ALA A 789 -0.18 8.38 -9.35
C ALA A 789 0.26 8.43 -10.82
N PRO A 790 -0.29 9.35 -11.63
CA PRO A 790 0.19 9.52 -13.00
C PRO A 790 1.69 9.82 -12.98
N ALA A 791 2.43 9.23 -13.93
CA ALA A 791 3.84 9.54 -14.12
C ALA A 791 3.99 11.06 -14.29
N LEU A 792 4.89 11.67 -13.50
CA LEU A 792 5.22 13.08 -13.62
C LEU A 792 5.64 13.37 -15.07
N THR A 793 5.04 14.38 -15.67
CA THR A 793 5.45 14.88 -16.99
C THR A 793 6.92 15.27 -16.96
N GLU A 794 7.60 15.24 -18.10
CA GLU A 794 9.01 15.64 -18.20
C GLU A 794 9.25 17.07 -17.67
N ALA A 795 8.29 17.97 -17.90
CA ALA A 795 8.26 19.31 -17.32
C ALA A 795 8.12 19.30 -15.79
N ALA A 796 7.33 18.38 -15.22
CA ALA A 796 7.21 18.22 -13.78
C ALA A 796 8.48 17.59 -13.16
N ARG A 797 9.19 16.69 -13.86
CA ARG A 797 10.51 16.19 -13.44
C ARG A 797 11.55 17.31 -13.45
N ALA A 798 11.57 18.15 -14.48
CA ALA A 798 12.49 19.29 -14.58
C ALA A 798 12.20 20.35 -13.50
N ALA A 799 10.93 20.65 -13.23
CA ALA A 799 10.53 21.56 -12.16
C ALA A 799 10.84 20.99 -10.77
N ALA A 800 10.66 19.68 -10.58
CA ALA A 800 11.06 18.98 -9.36
C ALA A 800 12.58 19.02 -9.16
N ALA A 801 13.37 18.77 -10.21
CA ALA A 801 14.83 18.88 -10.17
C ALA A 801 15.29 20.32 -9.83
N ALA A 802 14.62 21.34 -10.36
CA ALA A 802 14.90 22.75 -10.04
C ALA A 802 14.51 23.12 -8.59
N ALA A 803 13.37 22.63 -8.10
CA ALA A 803 12.94 22.82 -6.71
C ALA A 803 13.86 22.08 -5.73
N VAL A 804 14.37 20.91 -6.12
CA VAL A 804 15.35 20.13 -5.39
C VAL A 804 16.71 20.84 -5.36
N ALA A 805 17.17 21.41 -6.48
CA ALA A 805 18.39 22.20 -6.53
C ALA A 805 18.32 23.46 -5.63
N ALA A 806 17.14 24.05 -5.47
CA ALA A 806 16.91 25.19 -4.59
C ALA A 806 16.79 24.83 -3.09
N ALA A 807 16.55 23.56 -2.74
CA ALA A 807 16.21 23.13 -1.38
C ALA A 807 17.33 22.38 -0.64
N VAL A 808 18.49 22.15 -1.26
CA VAL A 808 19.62 21.41 -0.65
C VAL A 808 20.70 22.38 -0.16
N PRO A 809 20.77 22.70 1.15
CA PRO A 809 21.99 23.24 1.74
C PRO A 809 22.95 22.07 2.00
N GLY A 810 23.91 21.88 1.10
CA GLY A 810 24.95 20.84 1.20
C GLY A 810 25.55 20.48 -0.16
N GLU A 811 26.48 21.28 -0.66
CA GLU A 811 27.02 21.23 -2.04
C GLU A 811 27.86 19.97 -2.40
N GLY A 812 27.90 18.93 -1.58
CA GLY A 812 28.73 17.73 -1.82
C GLY A 812 27.96 16.51 -2.32
N LEU A 813 27.18 15.88 -1.44
CA LEU A 813 26.61 14.53 -1.62
C LEU A 813 25.46 14.45 -2.63
N ALA A 814 24.77 15.55 -2.92
CA ALA A 814 23.66 15.54 -3.89
C ALA A 814 24.13 15.21 -5.32
N SER A 815 25.41 15.47 -5.62
CA SER A 815 26.03 15.10 -6.89
C SER A 815 26.56 13.66 -6.91
N TRP A 816 26.70 13.01 -5.76
CA TRP A 816 27.34 11.71 -5.65
C TRP A 816 26.47 10.60 -6.25
N GLN A 817 27.14 9.56 -6.73
CA GLN A 817 26.52 8.41 -7.39
C GLN A 817 26.40 7.25 -6.42
N LEU A 818 25.41 6.38 -6.63
CA LEU A 818 25.37 5.10 -5.95
C LEU A 818 26.65 4.34 -6.31
N ARG A 819 27.29 3.75 -5.30
CA ARG A 819 28.41 2.84 -5.51
C ARG A 819 28.06 1.76 -6.56
N PRO A 820 28.87 1.56 -7.61
CA PRO A 820 28.55 0.62 -8.68
C PRO A 820 28.29 -0.82 -8.22
N ASP A 821 29.02 -1.28 -7.20
CA ASP A 821 28.85 -2.61 -6.62
C ASP A 821 27.52 -2.78 -5.85
N LEU A 822 26.85 -1.68 -5.52
CA LEU A 822 25.56 -1.67 -4.84
C LEU A 822 24.37 -1.56 -5.81
N ALA A 823 24.61 -1.39 -7.11
CA ALA A 823 23.56 -1.39 -8.13
C ALA A 823 23.06 -2.82 -8.39
N PHE A 824 21.73 -2.99 -8.53
CA PHE A 824 21.11 -4.32 -8.69
C PHE A 824 20.19 -4.38 -9.91
N ASP A 825 18.90 -4.12 -9.72
CA ASP A 825 17.85 -4.23 -10.74
C ASP A 825 17.32 -2.85 -11.20
N GLY A 826 18.05 -1.78 -10.87
CA GLY A 826 17.66 -0.39 -11.11
C GLY A 826 16.73 0.19 -10.05
N THR A 827 16.19 -0.63 -9.15
CA THR A 827 15.24 -0.18 -8.11
C THR A 827 15.61 -0.62 -6.69
N HIS A 828 16.46 -1.63 -6.52
CA HIS A 828 16.93 -2.10 -5.21
C HIS A 828 18.45 -1.99 -5.06
N LEU A 829 18.92 -2.05 -3.81
CA LEU A 829 20.34 -2.23 -3.50
C LEU A 829 20.73 -3.69 -3.71
N ALA A 830 21.93 -3.92 -4.24
CA ALA A 830 22.52 -5.25 -4.32
C ALA A 830 22.96 -5.71 -2.92
N PRO A 831 22.89 -7.02 -2.60
CA PRO A 831 23.32 -7.56 -1.30
C PRO A 831 24.75 -7.18 -0.87
N ALA A 832 25.59 -6.69 -1.79
CA ALA A 832 26.90 -6.13 -1.54
C ALA A 832 26.93 -4.99 -0.50
N TYR A 833 25.79 -4.36 -0.16
CA TYR A 833 25.74 -3.34 0.90
C TYR A 833 25.79 -3.93 2.33
N LEU A 834 25.57 -5.24 2.51
CA LEU A 834 25.51 -5.87 3.83
C LEU A 834 26.71 -5.61 4.74
N PRO A 835 27.97 -5.54 4.26
CA PRO A 835 29.10 -5.17 5.12
C PRO A 835 28.95 -3.79 5.76
N LEU A 836 28.28 -2.85 5.10
CA LEU A 836 27.96 -1.52 5.66
C LEU A 836 26.92 -1.63 6.78
N LEU A 837 25.86 -2.42 6.54
CA LEU A 837 24.83 -2.70 7.53
C LEU A 837 25.41 -3.41 8.76
N ASP A 838 26.19 -4.46 8.54
CA ASP A 838 26.85 -5.25 9.57
C ASP A 838 27.80 -4.39 10.41
N SER A 839 28.65 -3.60 9.75
CA SER A 839 29.53 -2.65 10.43
C SER A 839 28.75 -1.61 11.27
N ALA A 840 27.58 -1.17 10.81
CA ALA A 840 26.76 -0.22 11.56
C ALA A 840 26.09 -0.85 12.78
N LEU A 841 25.65 -2.11 12.69
CA LEU A 841 25.08 -2.87 13.80
C LEU A 841 26.13 -3.16 14.88
N GLN A 842 27.36 -3.49 14.49
CA GLN A 842 28.46 -3.76 15.42
C GLN A 842 28.94 -2.52 16.18
N ARG A 843 28.72 -1.30 15.64
CA ARG A 843 29.05 -0.04 16.32
C ARG A 843 28.05 0.38 17.41
N LEU A 844 26.97 -0.38 17.61
CA LEU A 844 25.96 -0.08 18.60
C LEU A 844 26.34 -0.70 19.94
N ASP A 845 27.13 0.05 20.72
CA ASP A 845 27.44 -0.26 22.13
C ASP A 845 26.17 -0.28 23.00
#